data_AF-A0A7N2KVX7-F1
#
_entry.id   AF-A0A7N2KVX7-F1
#
_cell.length_a   1.000
_cell.length_b   1.000
_cell.length_c   1.000
_cell.angle_alpha   90.00
_cell.angle_beta   90.00
_cell.angle_gamma   90.00
#
_symmetry.space_group_name_H-M   'P 1'
#
loop_
_entity.id
_entity.type
_entity.pdbx_description
1 polymer ?
#
loop_
_entity_poly.entity_id
_entity_poly.type
_entity_poly.pdbx_seq_one_letter_code
_entity_poly.pdbx_strand_id
1 'polypeptide(L)'
;MRDSNADLFDPRTIMDSDCATGSLGPGPVSDSDFAFAFNDSNFSDRVLRIEIIPDLPETKSNGDGCTSIADWARNRKRRREDIKKDSDSMKRRRRRRRRCLLSHNSLAQLISVVNVQHFQGGGNDRVWNLRFFRAFNDWELAASFSFLHLIQSRIPRGVGSNSLCWGFNAVDILVHCEEQILTCSMPDTEDGEGYVNQDEEAVAMIEESPSGVGNHLNKHGDEAAPGNDGLWSMDCSAVLRVKTIHISSPILAAKSPFFYKLFSNGMRESEQRQVTLRIHASEEAALMDLLNFMYSNTLSATTSPALLDVLMAADKFEVASCMRYCSRLLRSMPMSCESALLYLDLPSSVLMADAVQPLTDAAKQFLAGRYKDITKFQDEVLNLPLAGVEAVLSSDDLQVPSEDAVYDFVLKWARTHYPKLEDRREVLGLRLGRLIRFPYMTCRKLRKVLTCNDFDPELTSKVVLEALFFKAEPPYRQRSLAADEASTRYHRFVERAYKYRPVKVVEFELPRQQCVVYLDLKREECSLLFPTGRVYSQAFHLGGQGFFLSAHCNMDQQSSFHCFGLFLGMQEKGSVTFAVDYEFAARSKPTEEYVSKYKGNYTFTGGKAVGYRNLFSIPWTAFMADDSLYFIDGVVHLRAELTIRQ
;
A
#
# COMPACT_ATOMS: atom_id res chain seq x y z
N MET A 1 24.35 -43.65 51.45
CA MET A 1 24.82 -42.25 51.45
C MET A 1 25.60 -42.04 50.16
N ARG A 2 25.34 -41.02 49.35
CA ARG A 2 24.22 -40.05 49.36
C ARG A 2 23.94 -39.65 47.90
N ASP A 3 22.84 -38.96 47.68
CA ASP A 3 22.18 -38.83 46.38
C ASP A 3 22.91 -37.91 45.39
N SER A 4 22.80 -38.24 44.11
CA SER A 4 23.02 -37.31 42.99
C SER A 4 22.19 -37.72 41.78
N ASN A 5 20.86 -37.66 41.91
CA ASN A 5 19.99 -37.60 40.73
C ASN A 5 20.35 -36.34 39.93
N ALA A 6 20.73 -36.52 38.67
CA ALA A 6 20.73 -35.45 37.69
C ALA A 6 19.43 -35.56 36.89
N ASP A 7 18.45 -34.70 37.20
CA ASP A 7 17.20 -34.66 36.46
C ASP A 7 17.48 -34.24 35.00
N LEU A 8 17.13 -35.10 34.05
CA LEU A 8 17.38 -34.92 32.62
C LEU A 8 16.49 -33.83 31.96
N PHE A 9 15.87 -32.97 32.78
CA PHE A 9 14.82 -32.02 32.42
C PHE A 9 14.94 -30.70 33.22
N ASP A 10 16.12 -30.09 33.27
CA ASP A 10 16.25 -28.69 33.77
C ASP A 10 15.62 -27.72 32.75
N PRO A 11 14.56 -26.96 33.10
CA PRO A 11 13.90 -26.02 32.19
C PRO A 11 14.71 -24.75 31.87
N ARG A 12 15.98 -24.65 32.29
CA ARG A 12 16.84 -23.46 32.08
C ARG A 12 17.59 -23.43 30.75
N THR A 13 17.68 -24.52 30.00
CA THR A 13 18.15 -24.47 28.61
C THR A 13 17.05 -23.93 27.70
N ILE A 14 17.02 -22.61 27.53
CA ILE A 14 16.23 -21.95 26.49
C ILE A 14 16.71 -22.49 25.13
N MET A 15 15.78 -22.95 24.27
CA MET A 15 16.10 -23.38 22.90
C MET A 15 16.29 -22.19 21.95
N ASP A 16 17.20 -21.28 22.30
CA ASP A 16 17.70 -20.25 21.39
C ASP A 16 18.75 -20.89 20.47
N SER A 17 18.33 -21.39 19.31
CA SER A 17 19.23 -22.00 18.32
C SER A 17 20.00 -20.96 17.49
N ASP A 18 20.37 -19.83 18.08
CA ASP A 18 20.97 -18.67 17.42
C ASP A 18 21.89 -17.87 18.38
N CYS A 19 23.18 -18.26 18.48
CA CYS A 19 24.32 -17.33 18.60
C CYS A 19 25.67 -18.04 18.79
N ALA A 20 26.59 -17.89 17.84
CA ALA A 20 28.04 -17.84 18.09
C ALA A 20 28.80 -17.35 16.83
N THR A 21 28.95 -16.05 16.64
CA THR A 21 29.81 -15.49 15.57
C THR A 21 31.28 -15.64 15.96
N GLY A 22 31.86 -16.82 15.76
CA GLY A 22 33.21 -17.17 16.22
C GLY A 22 34.02 -17.94 15.18
N SER A 23 35.05 -17.30 14.64
CA SER A 23 35.94 -17.80 13.58
C SER A 23 36.46 -19.24 13.79
N LEU A 24 35.79 -20.23 13.18
CA LEU A 24 36.33 -21.54 12.79
C LEU A 24 35.44 -22.15 11.68
N GLY A 25 35.98 -23.11 10.93
CA GLY A 25 35.43 -23.52 9.62
C GLY A 25 34.10 -24.32 9.66
N PRO A 26 33.37 -24.40 8.52
CA PRO A 26 32.07 -25.03 8.44
C PRO A 26 32.15 -26.57 8.46
N GLY A 27 32.09 -27.16 9.65
CA GLY A 27 31.73 -28.56 9.82
C GLY A 27 30.21 -28.76 9.63
N PRO A 28 29.74 -29.86 8.99
CA PRO A 28 28.33 -30.13 8.87
C PRO A 28 27.73 -30.50 10.23
N VAL A 29 26.66 -29.82 10.64
CA VAL A 29 25.81 -30.29 11.74
C VAL A 29 25.16 -31.59 11.28
N SER A 30 25.45 -32.70 11.94
CA SER A 30 24.91 -34.01 11.59
C SER A 30 23.44 -34.09 12.00
N ASP A 31 22.54 -33.78 11.07
CA ASP A 31 21.12 -34.05 11.22
C ASP A 31 20.94 -35.58 11.20
N SER A 32 20.86 -36.19 12.39
CA SER A 32 20.92 -37.63 12.56
C SER A 32 19.70 -38.32 11.93
N ASP A 33 19.98 -39.35 11.13
CA ASP A 33 18.98 -40.21 10.51
C ASP A 33 18.60 -41.35 11.46
N PHE A 34 17.31 -41.42 11.77
CA PHE A 34 16.69 -42.44 12.61
C PHE A 34 15.64 -43.25 11.85
N ALA A 35 15.67 -43.29 10.51
CA ALA A 35 14.71 -44.03 9.68
C ALA A 35 14.52 -45.49 10.11
N PHE A 36 15.59 -46.14 10.59
CA PHE A 36 15.55 -47.52 11.12
C PHE A 36 14.67 -47.70 12.36
N ALA A 37 14.41 -46.63 13.12
CA ALA A 37 13.60 -46.65 14.34
C ALA A 37 12.14 -46.26 14.09
N PHE A 38 11.77 -45.87 12.87
CA PHE A 38 10.41 -45.45 12.55
C PHE A 38 9.44 -46.64 12.61
N ASN A 39 8.48 -46.58 13.54
CA ASN A 39 7.49 -47.64 13.77
C ASN A 39 8.08 -49.02 14.17
N ASP A 40 9.32 -49.06 14.68
CA ASP A 40 9.93 -50.27 15.24
C ASP A 40 9.67 -50.36 16.75
N SER A 41 9.15 -51.51 17.20
CA SER A 41 8.86 -51.76 18.62
C SER A 41 10.09 -51.78 19.51
N ASN A 42 11.25 -52.19 19.00
CA ASN A 42 12.52 -52.28 19.73
C ASN A 42 13.13 -50.91 20.04
N PHE A 43 12.79 -49.88 19.26
CA PHE A 43 13.30 -48.51 19.41
C PHE A 43 12.23 -47.52 19.93
N SER A 44 11.09 -48.04 20.39
CA SER A 44 9.96 -47.25 20.91
C SER A 44 9.82 -47.35 22.43
N ASP A 45 9.58 -46.22 23.08
CA ASP A 45 9.13 -46.15 24.49
C ASP A 45 7.60 -45.98 24.60
N ARG A 46 6.94 -45.52 23.53
CA ARG A 46 5.49 -45.25 23.50
C ARG A 46 4.83 -45.75 22.22
N VAL A 47 3.50 -45.91 22.29
CA VAL A 47 2.62 -46.18 21.14
C VAL A 47 1.74 -44.96 20.90
N LEU A 48 1.81 -44.39 19.71
CA LEU A 48 0.94 -43.30 19.28
C LEU A 48 -0.34 -43.90 18.67
N ARG A 49 -1.49 -43.61 19.28
CA ARG A 49 -2.81 -44.06 18.84
C ARG A 49 -3.52 -42.90 18.14
N ILE A 50 -3.50 -42.92 16.81
CA ILE A 50 -4.10 -41.89 15.96
C ILE A 50 -5.57 -42.28 15.72
N GLU A 51 -6.49 -41.57 16.37
CA GLU A 51 -7.93 -41.62 16.09
C GLU A 51 -8.24 -40.72 14.88
N ILE A 52 -8.67 -41.35 13.79
CA ILE A 52 -9.10 -40.65 12.57
C ILE A 52 -10.63 -40.48 12.61
N ILE A 53 -11.06 -39.24 12.78
CA ILE A 53 -12.47 -38.82 12.70
C ILE A 53 -12.85 -38.43 11.26
N PRO A 54 -14.13 -38.45 10.88
CA PRO A 54 -14.53 -37.98 9.56
C PRO A 54 -14.23 -36.49 9.38
N ASP A 55 -13.99 -36.10 8.13
CA ASP A 55 -14.22 -34.71 7.72
C ASP A 55 -15.73 -34.42 7.82
N LEU A 56 -16.13 -33.18 8.16
CA LEU A 56 -17.56 -32.81 8.25
C LEU A 56 -18.26 -33.09 6.90
N PRO A 57 -19.55 -33.50 6.88
CA PRO A 57 -20.20 -34.01 5.67
C PRO A 57 -20.30 -32.96 4.58
N GLU A 58 -19.40 -33.04 3.59
CA GLU A 58 -19.39 -32.17 2.42
C GLU A 58 -20.70 -32.33 1.60
N THR A 59 -21.25 -31.21 1.14
CA THR A 59 -22.30 -31.20 0.11
C THR A 59 -21.72 -31.71 -1.21
N LYS A 60 -21.97 -33.00 -1.48
CA LYS A 60 -21.29 -33.77 -2.54
C LYS A 60 -21.35 -33.11 -3.93
N SER A 61 -20.18 -32.86 -4.48
CA SER A 61 -19.94 -32.90 -5.93
C SER A 61 -19.15 -34.18 -6.23
N ASN A 62 -19.77 -35.15 -6.90
CA ASN A 62 -19.11 -36.43 -7.23
C ASN A 62 -17.97 -36.20 -8.25
N GLY A 63 -16.79 -36.75 -7.97
CA GLY A 63 -15.63 -36.76 -8.87
C GLY A 63 -14.38 -37.27 -8.14
N ASP A 64 -13.62 -38.16 -8.77
CA ASP A 64 -12.45 -38.80 -8.17
C ASP A 64 -11.24 -37.87 -8.02
N GLY A 65 -10.47 -38.07 -6.94
CA GLY A 65 -9.05 -37.72 -6.84
C GLY A 65 -8.68 -36.23 -6.80
N CYS A 66 -8.24 -35.75 -5.64
CA CYS A 66 -7.53 -34.47 -5.53
C CYS A 66 -6.19 -34.52 -6.30
N THR A 67 -6.22 -34.10 -7.56
CA THR A 67 -5.08 -34.16 -8.50
C THR A 67 -4.63 -32.77 -8.97
N SER A 68 -5.54 -31.79 -9.03
CA SER A 68 -5.21 -30.39 -9.35
C SER A 68 -4.98 -29.52 -8.11
N ILE A 69 -4.05 -28.58 -8.24
CA ILE A 69 -3.78 -27.53 -7.25
C ILE A 69 -5.00 -26.61 -7.03
N ALA A 70 -5.83 -26.43 -8.07
CA ALA A 70 -7.09 -25.72 -7.99
C ALA A 70 -8.14 -26.44 -7.13
N ASP A 71 -8.14 -27.77 -7.08
CA ASP A 71 -9.09 -28.54 -6.25
C ASP A 71 -8.72 -28.49 -4.77
N TRP A 72 -7.41 -28.57 -4.48
CA TRP A 72 -6.89 -28.33 -3.14
C TRP A 72 -7.31 -26.95 -2.62
N ALA A 73 -7.13 -25.90 -3.44
CA ALA A 73 -7.58 -24.55 -3.13
C ALA A 73 -9.11 -24.45 -2.94
N ARG A 74 -9.91 -25.06 -3.83
CA ARG A 74 -11.39 -25.04 -3.77
C ARG A 74 -11.98 -25.81 -2.59
N ASN A 75 -11.35 -26.89 -2.14
CA ASN A 75 -11.77 -27.58 -0.91
C ASN A 75 -11.32 -26.78 0.33
N ARG A 76 -10.03 -26.41 0.41
CA ARG A 76 -9.49 -25.72 1.59
C ARG A 76 -10.07 -24.32 1.82
N LYS A 77 -10.51 -23.61 0.77
CA LYS A 77 -11.26 -22.34 0.92
C LYS A 77 -12.61 -22.54 1.62
N ARG A 78 -13.37 -23.58 1.27
CA ARG A 78 -14.65 -23.90 1.93
C ARG A 78 -14.44 -24.15 3.43
N ARG A 79 -13.50 -25.04 3.78
CA ARG A 79 -13.13 -25.35 5.19
C ARG A 79 -12.70 -24.12 6.01
N ARG A 80 -12.22 -23.04 5.37
CA ARG A 80 -11.82 -21.80 6.05
C ARG A 80 -13.01 -20.97 6.52
N GLU A 81 -14.13 -21.00 5.80
CA GLU A 81 -15.31 -20.20 6.12
C GLU A 81 -15.96 -20.70 7.43
N ASP A 82 -15.89 -22.01 7.70
CA ASP A 82 -16.33 -22.62 8.96
C ASP A 82 -15.39 -22.31 10.14
N ILE A 83 -14.08 -22.53 9.99
CA ILE A 83 -13.06 -22.33 11.05
C ILE A 83 -13.04 -20.88 11.56
N LYS A 84 -13.51 -19.91 10.76
CA LYS A 84 -13.56 -18.50 11.17
C LYS A 84 -14.45 -18.27 12.41
N LYS A 85 -15.53 -19.04 12.59
CA LYS A 85 -16.47 -18.88 13.71
C LYS A 85 -15.82 -19.03 15.08
N ASP A 86 -15.00 -20.07 15.26
CA ASP A 86 -14.41 -20.35 16.57
C ASP A 86 -13.27 -19.38 16.91
N SER A 87 -12.42 -19.04 15.93
CA SER A 87 -11.21 -18.24 16.19
C SER A 87 -11.48 -16.77 16.54
N ASP A 88 -12.60 -16.19 16.09
CA ASP A 88 -13.00 -14.80 16.41
C ASP A 88 -13.54 -14.66 17.85
N SER A 89 -14.00 -15.75 18.47
CA SER A 89 -14.44 -15.74 19.88
C SER A 89 -13.28 -15.43 20.84
N MET A 90 -12.12 -16.06 20.59
CA MET A 90 -10.96 -16.06 21.50
C MET A 90 -10.10 -14.80 21.35
N LYS A 91 -10.10 -14.14 20.18
CA LYS A 91 -9.22 -13.01 19.87
C LYS A 91 -9.74 -11.63 20.29
N ARG A 92 -11.04 -11.50 20.65
CA ARG A 92 -11.64 -10.21 21.06
C ARG A 92 -11.22 -9.67 22.44
N ARG A 93 -10.27 -10.29 23.14
CA ARG A 93 -9.81 -9.90 24.49
C ARG A 93 -8.28 -9.65 24.65
N ARG A 94 -7.62 -8.94 23.71
CA ARG A 94 -6.36 -8.18 24.01
C ARG A 94 -5.87 -7.30 22.85
N ARG A 95 -6.03 -5.97 22.98
CA ARG A 95 -5.08 -4.88 22.61
C ARG A 95 -5.78 -3.51 22.65
N ARG A 96 -5.41 -2.66 23.60
CA ARG A 96 -5.77 -1.22 23.62
C ARG A 96 -4.48 -0.39 23.63
N ARG A 97 -4.45 0.66 22.80
CA ARG A 97 -3.58 1.85 22.87
C ARG A 97 -2.07 1.62 23.06
N ARG A 98 -1.31 1.76 21.97
CA ARG A 98 -0.02 2.47 22.00
C ARG A 98 -0.20 3.80 21.28
N ARG A 99 0.05 4.93 21.95
CA ARG A 99 0.27 6.22 21.27
C ARG A 99 1.72 6.22 20.79
N CYS A 100 1.94 6.47 19.51
CA CYS A 100 3.25 6.95 19.06
C CYS A 100 3.22 8.47 19.11
N LEU A 101 4.04 9.05 19.99
CA LEU A 101 4.41 10.46 19.89
C LEU A 101 5.38 10.57 18.72
N LEU A 102 4.92 11.10 17.58
CA LEU A 102 5.84 11.59 16.56
C LEU A 102 6.30 12.98 16.99
N SER A 103 7.61 13.15 17.12
CA SER A 103 8.24 14.39 17.55
C SER A 103 7.99 15.52 16.55
N HIS A 104 7.53 16.67 17.05
CA HIS A 104 7.75 17.93 16.33
C HIS A 104 9.27 18.10 16.11
N ASN A 105 9.71 18.27 14.86
CA ASN A 105 10.74 19.24 14.45
C ASN A 105 11.12 19.13 12.96
N SER A 106 10.79 20.19 12.18
CA SER A 106 11.78 20.96 11.40
C SER A 106 11.11 22.09 10.62
N LEU A 107 9.87 21.89 10.14
CA LEU A 107 9.09 22.91 9.39
C LEU A 107 8.85 24.22 10.16
N ALA A 108 8.87 24.18 11.51
CA ALA A 108 8.76 25.36 12.37
C ALA A 108 9.90 26.39 12.18
N GLN A 109 10.99 26.02 11.47
CA GLN A 109 12.08 26.93 11.09
C GLN A 109 12.06 27.37 9.62
N LEU A 110 11.24 26.74 8.76
CA LEU A 110 11.14 27.06 7.33
C LEU A 110 9.89 27.86 6.95
N ILE A 111 8.78 27.68 7.68
CA ILE A 111 7.60 28.54 7.56
C ILE A 111 7.12 28.91 8.97
N SER A 112 7.54 30.08 9.45
CA SER A 112 6.85 30.72 10.57
C SER A 112 5.54 31.31 10.06
N VAL A 113 4.47 30.52 10.10
CA VAL A 113 3.10 31.03 9.93
C VAL A 113 2.76 31.86 11.17
N VAL A 114 3.27 33.10 11.20
CA VAL A 114 2.90 34.06 12.24
C VAL A 114 1.42 34.35 12.05
N ASN A 115 0.59 33.83 12.96
CA ASN A 115 -0.86 33.84 12.85
C ASN A 115 -1.44 35.23 13.20
N VAL A 116 -1.01 36.26 12.46
CA VAL A 116 -1.44 37.65 12.64
C VAL A 116 -2.82 37.81 12.00
N GLN A 117 -3.85 37.40 12.76
CA GLN A 117 -5.22 37.81 12.49
C GLN A 117 -5.30 39.33 12.64
N HIS A 118 -5.53 40.04 11.54
CA HIS A 118 -5.67 41.49 11.53
C HIS A 118 -6.94 41.88 10.79
N PHE A 119 -7.83 42.60 11.48
CA PHE A 119 -9.00 43.21 10.83
C PHE A 119 -8.53 44.47 10.10
N GLN A 120 -8.51 44.42 8.77
CA GLN A 120 -8.18 45.57 7.97
C GLN A 120 -9.42 46.46 7.82
N GLY A 121 -9.48 47.53 8.62
CA GLY A 121 -10.35 48.70 8.43
C GLY A 121 -11.85 48.42 8.22
N GLY A 122 -12.58 48.08 9.29
CA GLY A 122 -14.06 48.15 9.30
C GLY A 122 -14.83 47.10 8.47
N GLY A 123 -14.16 46.28 7.67
CA GLY A 123 -14.77 45.18 6.91
C GLY A 123 -14.88 43.87 7.71
N ASN A 124 -15.84 43.02 7.33
CA ASN A 124 -16.06 41.69 7.93
C ASN A 124 -15.17 40.58 7.30
N ASP A 125 -14.23 40.96 6.44
CA ASP A 125 -13.38 40.06 5.66
C ASP A 125 -12.14 39.61 6.44
N ARG A 126 -11.85 38.30 6.39
CA ARG A 126 -10.78 37.66 7.15
C ARG A 126 -9.54 37.45 6.27
N VAL A 127 -8.67 38.45 6.21
CA VAL A 127 -7.40 38.40 5.47
C VAL A 127 -6.36 37.55 6.22
N TRP A 128 -5.76 36.56 5.55
CA TRP A 128 -4.71 35.70 6.10
C TRP A 128 -3.33 36.08 5.55
N ASN A 129 -2.52 36.77 6.36
CA ASN A 129 -1.18 37.20 5.97
C ASN A 129 -0.14 36.07 6.17
N LEU A 130 0.32 35.47 5.07
CA LEU A 130 1.34 34.42 5.07
C LEU A 130 2.69 34.99 4.63
N ARG A 131 3.63 35.14 5.59
CA ARG A 131 5.00 35.62 5.34
C ARG A 131 5.96 34.44 5.18
N PHE A 132 6.80 34.50 4.15
CA PHE A 132 7.91 33.58 3.93
C PHE A 132 9.23 34.25 4.32
N PHE A 133 10.11 33.52 4.99
CA PHE A 133 11.37 34.04 5.56
C PHE A 133 12.61 33.67 4.71
N ARG A 134 12.39 33.22 3.48
CA ARG A 134 13.39 32.69 2.55
C ARG A 134 12.87 32.77 1.12
N ALA A 135 13.76 33.01 0.16
CA ALA A 135 13.44 32.86 -1.27
C ALA A 135 13.18 31.39 -1.62
N PHE A 136 12.08 31.11 -2.31
CA PHE A 136 11.80 29.78 -2.86
C PHE A 136 12.65 29.50 -4.10
N ASN A 137 13.05 28.23 -4.27
CA ASN A 137 13.49 27.75 -5.58
C ASN A 137 12.27 27.48 -6.48
N ASP A 138 12.43 27.60 -7.81
CA ASP A 138 11.37 27.31 -8.81
C ASP A 138 10.63 25.98 -8.56
N TRP A 139 11.37 24.95 -8.12
CA TRP A 139 10.85 23.61 -7.90
C TRP A 139 10.06 23.46 -6.57
N GLU A 140 10.23 24.38 -5.61
CA GLU A 140 9.47 24.41 -4.35
C GLU A 140 8.06 24.99 -4.59
N LEU A 141 7.93 25.93 -5.55
CA LEU A 141 6.72 26.70 -5.81
C LEU A 141 5.48 25.82 -6.05
N ALA A 142 5.61 24.73 -6.82
CA ALA A 142 4.51 23.81 -7.11
C ALA A 142 3.96 23.11 -5.85
N ALA A 143 4.87 22.68 -4.95
CA ALA A 143 4.50 22.02 -3.70
C ALA A 143 3.91 23.03 -2.71
N SER A 144 4.55 24.20 -2.58
CA SER A 144 4.09 25.30 -1.72
C SER A 144 2.71 25.79 -2.13
N PHE A 145 2.47 26.12 -3.41
CA PHE A 145 1.16 26.55 -3.90
C PHE A 145 0.07 25.49 -3.64
N SER A 146 0.39 24.21 -3.84
CA SER A 146 -0.52 23.09 -3.56
C SER A 146 -0.87 22.95 -2.08
N PHE A 147 0.12 23.14 -1.20
CA PHE A 147 -0.04 23.14 0.26
C PHE A 147 -0.84 24.35 0.77
N LEU A 148 -0.60 25.53 0.21
CA LEU A 148 -1.31 26.76 0.53
C LEU A 148 -2.78 26.70 0.10
N HIS A 149 -3.06 26.19 -1.10
CA HIS A 149 -4.43 25.93 -1.54
C HIS A 149 -5.10 24.81 -0.72
N LEU A 150 -4.36 23.82 -0.23
CA LEU A 150 -4.90 22.85 0.74
C LEU A 150 -5.34 23.55 2.03
N ILE A 151 -4.49 24.41 2.61
CA ILE A 151 -4.85 25.22 3.79
C ILE A 151 -6.09 26.05 3.50
N GLN A 152 -6.14 26.79 2.38
CA GLN A 152 -7.29 27.60 1.97
C GLN A 152 -8.58 26.78 1.85
N SER A 153 -8.50 25.52 1.40
CA SER A 153 -9.67 24.61 1.31
C SER A 153 -10.15 24.07 2.67
N ARG A 154 -9.38 24.29 3.75
CA ARG A 154 -9.71 23.90 5.13
C ARG A 154 -10.03 25.09 6.04
N ILE A 155 -9.77 26.32 5.62
CA ILE A 155 -10.19 27.54 6.35
C ILE A 155 -11.72 27.62 6.34
N PRO A 156 -12.40 27.77 7.51
CA PRO A 156 -13.84 27.96 7.56
C PRO A 156 -14.29 29.19 6.76
N ARG A 157 -15.21 28.98 5.83
CA ARG A 157 -15.89 30.07 5.11
C ARG A 157 -16.98 30.65 6.02
N GLY A 158 -16.72 31.85 6.54
CA GLY A 158 -17.75 32.68 7.15
C GLY A 158 -18.61 33.37 6.09
N VAL A 159 -19.55 34.21 6.53
CA VAL A 159 -20.46 34.99 5.66
C VAL A 159 -19.76 36.26 5.09
N GLY A 160 -18.47 36.14 4.77
CA GLY A 160 -17.61 37.23 4.29
C GLY A 160 -16.65 36.74 3.21
N SER A 161 -16.07 37.67 2.47
CA SER A 161 -15.19 37.39 1.33
C SER A 161 -13.79 37.01 1.84
N ASN A 162 -13.59 35.72 2.12
CA ASN A 162 -12.27 35.14 2.44
C ASN A 162 -11.30 35.24 1.24
N SER A 163 -10.79 36.44 0.98
CA SER A 163 -9.70 36.71 0.04
C SER A 163 -8.35 36.33 0.66
N LEU A 164 -7.39 35.96 -0.20
CA LEU A 164 -6.06 35.52 0.23
C LEU A 164 -5.03 36.11 -0.73
N CYS A 165 -4.45 37.23 -0.33
CA CYS A 165 -3.60 38.07 -1.16
C CYS A 165 -2.12 37.64 -1.05
N TRP A 166 -1.40 37.71 -2.18
CA TRP A 166 0.02 37.43 -2.26
C TRP A 166 0.75 38.64 -2.86
N GLY A 167 1.85 39.05 -2.24
CA GLY A 167 2.72 40.13 -2.72
C GLY A 167 4.19 39.70 -2.68
N PHE A 168 4.94 40.04 -3.72
CA PHE A 168 6.37 39.79 -3.82
C PHE A 168 7.11 41.08 -3.46
N ASN A 169 7.65 41.18 -2.24
CA ASN A 169 8.43 42.35 -1.84
C ASN A 169 9.89 42.18 -2.27
N ALA A 170 10.36 43.11 -3.10
CA ALA A 170 11.77 43.32 -3.38
C ALA A 170 12.19 44.71 -2.86
N VAL A 171 13.31 44.76 -2.12
CA VAL A 171 14.08 45.96 -1.73
C VAL A 171 13.51 46.86 -0.60
N ASP A 172 14.18 46.74 0.55
CA ASP A 172 14.67 47.74 1.52
C ASP A 172 13.81 48.87 2.15
N ILE A 173 13.66 48.74 3.48
CA ILE A 173 14.18 49.64 4.55
C ILE A 173 14.20 51.17 4.31
N LEU A 174 13.44 51.88 5.19
CA LEU A 174 13.45 53.33 5.51
C LEU A 174 13.08 54.35 4.42
N VAL A 175 11.92 55.00 4.58
CA VAL A 175 11.77 56.42 5.01
C VAL A 175 10.28 56.70 5.36
N HIS A 176 9.99 57.83 6.02
CA HIS A 176 8.68 58.21 6.59
C HIS A 176 7.76 59.01 5.61
N CYS A 177 6.62 59.49 6.14
CA CYS A 177 5.61 60.38 5.54
C CYS A 177 4.69 59.76 4.46
N GLU A 178 3.39 60.08 4.38
CA GLU A 178 2.48 60.73 5.37
C GLU A 178 1.01 60.43 4.98
N GLU A 179 0.05 60.76 5.85
CA GLU A 179 -1.38 60.62 5.54
C GLU A 179 -1.90 61.74 4.63
N GLN A 180 -2.85 61.43 3.75
CA GLN A 180 -3.83 62.40 3.28
C GLN A 180 -5.15 61.74 2.83
N ILE A 181 -6.26 62.42 3.12
CA ILE A 181 -7.65 61.96 3.00
C ILE A 181 -8.40 62.96 2.08
N LEU A 182 -9.68 62.69 1.74
CA LEU A 182 -10.66 63.55 1.03
C LEU A 182 -10.55 63.44 -0.52
N THR A 183 -11.63 63.50 -1.33
CA THR A 183 -13.11 63.59 -1.15
C THR A 183 -13.74 63.03 -2.45
N CYS A 184 -14.79 62.19 -2.48
CA CYS A 184 -16.21 62.40 -2.15
C CYS A 184 -16.99 63.33 -3.11
N SER A 185 -17.91 62.77 -3.93
CA SER A 185 -19.21 63.38 -4.32
C SER A 185 -20.13 62.44 -5.15
N MET A 186 -21.21 61.99 -4.52
CA MET A 186 -22.65 61.88 -4.90
C MET A 186 -23.14 62.39 -6.30
N PRO A 187 -24.39 62.11 -6.79
CA PRO A 187 -25.59 61.63 -6.04
C PRO A 187 -26.53 60.56 -6.68
N ASP A 188 -27.21 59.83 -5.79
CA ASP A 188 -28.67 59.56 -5.62
C ASP A 188 -29.70 59.62 -6.77
N THR A 189 -30.67 58.68 -6.72
CA THR A 189 -32.12 58.96 -6.84
C THR A 189 -32.96 57.87 -6.11
N GLU A 190 -34.10 58.27 -5.53
CA GLU A 190 -35.10 57.48 -4.77
C GLU A 190 -35.91 56.49 -5.67
N ASP A 191 -36.86 55.62 -5.25
CA ASP A 191 -37.77 55.42 -4.09
C ASP A 191 -38.02 53.89 -3.85
N GLY A 192 -38.72 53.35 -2.84
CA GLY A 192 -39.41 53.91 -1.66
C GLY A 192 -40.29 52.83 -0.92
N GLU A 193 -40.25 52.85 0.43
CA GLU A 193 -41.02 52.20 1.54
C GLU A 193 -42.02 51.00 1.38
N GLY A 194 -42.20 50.22 2.46
CA GLY A 194 -43.20 49.12 2.55
C GLY A 194 -43.24 48.24 3.83
N TYR A 195 -43.57 48.84 4.98
CA TYR A 195 -43.94 48.29 6.32
C TYR A 195 -44.76 46.95 6.36
N VAL A 196 -44.83 46.10 7.41
CA VAL A 196 -44.31 46.09 8.82
C VAL A 196 -44.30 44.65 9.43
N ASN A 197 -43.69 44.52 10.63
CA ASN A 197 -43.64 43.42 11.63
C ASN A 197 -44.95 42.60 11.88
N GLN A 198 -45.04 41.49 12.64
CA GLN A 198 -44.18 40.83 13.67
C GLN A 198 -44.50 39.28 13.68
N ASP A 199 -44.42 38.36 14.69
CA ASP A 199 -44.21 38.34 16.17
C ASP A 199 -43.61 36.99 16.69
N GLU A 200 -43.06 37.05 17.91
CA GLU A 200 -42.89 36.11 19.06
C GLU A 200 -43.24 34.58 18.95
N GLU A 201 -42.39 33.60 19.36
CA GLU A 201 -41.93 33.12 20.70
C GLU A 201 -42.87 32.08 21.41
N ALA A 202 -42.49 31.28 22.43
CA ALA A 202 -41.25 30.51 22.74
C ALA A 202 -41.47 29.59 24.00
N VAL A 203 -40.47 28.74 24.35
CA VAL A 203 -40.27 28.05 25.67
C VAL A 203 -41.25 26.91 26.05
N ALA A 204 -41.01 26.22 27.18
CA ALA A 204 -40.53 24.83 27.26
C ALA A 204 -40.57 24.23 28.70
N MET A 205 -40.23 22.93 28.85
CA MET A 205 -39.93 22.20 30.12
C MET A 205 -41.13 21.99 31.10
N ILE A 206 -41.14 21.11 32.12
CA ILE A 206 -40.14 20.18 32.71
C ILE A 206 -40.80 18.88 33.26
N GLU A 207 -40.05 18.08 34.03
CA GLU A 207 -40.38 16.82 34.76
C GLU A 207 -41.54 16.95 35.81
N GLU A 208 -42.05 15.95 36.57
CA GLU A 208 -41.43 14.76 37.20
C GLU A 208 -42.49 13.67 37.58
N SER A 209 -42.13 12.66 38.41
CA SER A 209 -42.96 11.54 38.92
C SER A 209 -42.82 11.42 40.46
N PRO A 210 -43.15 10.32 41.20
CA PRO A 210 -44.09 9.20 41.00
C PRO A 210 -44.99 8.93 42.25
N SER A 211 -45.88 7.92 42.20
CA SER A 211 -46.35 7.16 43.40
C SER A 211 -46.88 5.75 43.01
N GLY A 212 -47.15 4.85 43.95
CA GLY A 212 -47.51 3.44 43.65
C GLY A 212 -47.99 2.60 44.86
N VAL A 213 -47.94 1.25 44.73
CA VAL A 213 -48.57 0.20 45.59
C VAL A 213 -50.09 0.10 45.36
N GLY A 214 -50.78 -1.05 45.23
CA GLY A 214 -50.48 -2.51 45.27
C GLY A 214 -51.81 -3.31 45.05
N ASN A 215 -52.03 -4.62 45.27
CA ASN A 215 -51.21 -5.83 45.53
C ASN A 215 -52.13 -7.10 45.49
N HIS A 216 -51.59 -8.33 45.32
CA HIS A 216 -52.23 -9.68 45.52
C HIS A 216 -53.41 -10.13 44.59
N LEU A 217 -53.73 -11.43 44.34
CA LEU A 217 -53.07 -12.77 44.48
C LEU A 217 -53.95 -13.88 43.80
N ASN A 218 -53.45 -15.12 43.60
CA ASN A 218 -54.16 -16.41 43.29
C ASN A 218 -54.71 -16.65 41.84
N LYS A 219 -54.87 -17.90 41.30
CA LYS A 219 -54.23 -19.24 41.51
C LYS A 219 -54.74 -20.30 40.47
N HIS A 220 -53.88 -21.25 40.01
CA HIS A 220 -54.16 -22.52 39.27
C HIS A 220 -54.97 -22.45 37.93
N GLY A 221 -54.96 -23.46 37.03
CA GLY A 221 -54.21 -24.73 36.93
C GLY A 221 -54.58 -25.57 35.67
N ASP A 222 -53.79 -26.63 35.41
CA ASP A 222 -54.04 -27.84 34.56
C ASP A 222 -54.29 -27.64 33.03
N GLU A 223 -53.52 -28.23 32.08
CA GLU A 223 -53.41 -29.65 31.59
C GLU A 223 -54.21 -29.82 30.26
N ALA A 224 -53.82 -30.53 29.19
CA ALA A 224 -52.89 -31.65 28.97
C ALA A 224 -52.05 -31.57 27.66
N ALA A 225 -51.23 -32.60 27.41
CA ALA A 225 -50.40 -32.86 26.22
C ALA A 225 -51.19 -33.69 25.15
N PRO A 226 -50.62 -34.28 24.05
CA PRO A 226 -49.21 -34.44 23.66
C PRO A 226 -48.85 -34.13 22.18
N GLY A 227 -47.54 -34.12 21.88
CA GLY A 227 -46.98 -34.11 20.53
C GLY A 227 -45.49 -34.47 20.54
N ASN A 228 -45.15 -35.69 20.13
CA ASN A 228 -43.78 -36.21 20.10
C ASN A 228 -43.10 -35.89 18.76
N ASP A 229 -41.81 -35.52 18.77
CA ASP A 229 -40.77 -36.07 17.86
C ASP A 229 -39.40 -35.40 18.02
N GLY A 230 -38.34 -36.13 17.66
CA GLY A 230 -37.10 -35.52 17.15
C GLY A 230 -36.06 -35.02 18.15
N LEU A 231 -35.54 -35.90 19.02
CA LEU A 231 -34.28 -35.64 19.75
C LEU A 231 -33.09 -35.57 18.78
N TRP A 232 -32.77 -34.38 18.26
CA TRP A 232 -31.57 -34.13 17.42
C TRP A 232 -30.27 -34.08 18.24
N SER A 233 -30.06 -35.04 19.14
CA SER A 233 -28.82 -35.22 19.92
C SER A 233 -27.85 -36.15 19.18
N MET A 234 -27.46 -35.79 17.97
CA MET A 234 -26.58 -36.62 17.13
C MET A 234 -25.10 -36.25 17.31
N ASP A 235 -24.58 -36.50 18.51
CA ASP A 235 -23.14 -36.42 18.84
C ASP A 235 -22.36 -37.56 18.16
N CYS A 236 -22.23 -37.48 16.83
CA CYS A 236 -21.46 -38.45 16.03
C CYS A 236 -19.97 -38.12 16.01
N SER A 237 -19.33 -38.10 17.19
CA SER A 237 -17.86 -38.21 17.34
C SER A 237 -17.36 -39.64 17.02
N ALA A 238 -17.87 -40.23 15.94
CA ALA A 238 -17.53 -41.58 15.51
C ALA A 238 -16.13 -41.60 14.87
N VAL A 239 -15.20 -42.31 15.50
CA VAL A 239 -13.86 -42.54 14.96
C VAL A 239 -13.98 -43.52 13.78
N LEU A 240 -13.65 -43.09 12.57
CA LEU A 240 -13.72 -43.92 11.36
C LEU A 240 -12.74 -45.09 11.41
N ARG A 241 -11.50 -44.81 11.83
CA ARG A 241 -10.44 -45.80 11.96
C ARG A 241 -9.42 -45.36 13.02
N VAL A 242 -8.75 -46.33 13.62
CA VAL A 242 -7.66 -46.10 14.58
C VAL A 242 -6.39 -46.67 13.98
N LYS A 243 -5.31 -45.89 14.00
CA LYS A 243 -3.99 -46.31 13.52
C LYS A 243 -3.01 -46.23 14.69
N THR A 244 -2.32 -47.32 14.98
CA THR A 244 -1.31 -47.39 16.04
C THR A 244 0.08 -47.48 15.43
N ILE A 245 1.00 -46.62 15.87
CA ILE A 245 2.41 -46.68 15.51
C ILE A 245 3.31 -46.68 16.75
N HIS A 246 4.46 -47.33 16.63
CA HIS A 246 5.54 -47.30 17.62
C HIS A 246 6.36 -46.01 17.46
N ILE A 247 6.63 -45.33 18.57
CA ILE A 247 7.37 -44.05 18.58
C ILE A 247 8.41 -43.97 19.70
N SER A 248 9.52 -43.32 19.39
CA SER A 248 10.51 -42.81 20.32
C SER A 248 10.14 -41.37 20.72
N SER A 249 9.73 -41.16 21.96
CA SER A 249 9.34 -39.86 22.49
C SER A 249 10.49 -38.84 22.53
N PRO A 250 11.77 -39.19 22.79
CA PRO A 250 12.89 -38.25 22.70
C PRO A 250 13.12 -37.72 21.28
N ILE A 251 13.04 -38.58 20.25
CA ILE A 251 13.23 -38.17 18.84
C ILE A 251 12.15 -37.16 18.43
N LEU A 252 10.88 -37.47 18.74
CA LEU A 252 9.76 -36.57 18.44
C LEU A 252 9.85 -35.26 19.22
N ALA A 253 10.18 -35.30 20.50
CA ALA A 253 10.33 -34.11 21.34
C ALA A 253 11.46 -33.19 20.89
N ALA A 254 12.61 -33.74 20.49
CA ALA A 254 13.75 -32.97 20.00
C ALA A 254 13.48 -32.25 18.66
N LYS A 255 12.56 -32.78 17.84
CA LYS A 255 12.21 -32.23 16.51
C LYS A 255 10.90 -31.41 16.52
N SER A 256 10.15 -31.39 17.64
CA SER A 256 8.86 -30.70 17.76
C SER A 256 8.57 -30.24 19.20
N PRO A 257 8.41 -28.93 19.46
CA PRO A 257 8.00 -28.44 20.76
C PRO A 257 6.56 -28.82 21.12
N PHE A 258 5.69 -29.16 20.16
CA PHE A 258 4.38 -29.75 20.42
C PHE A 258 4.53 -31.14 21.08
N PHE A 259 5.34 -32.02 20.49
CA PHE A 259 5.57 -33.35 21.04
C PHE A 259 6.35 -33.28 22.37
N TYR A 260 7.29 -32.34 22.52
CA TYR A 260 7.92 -32.06 23.82
C TYR A 260 6.86 -31.79 24.90
N LYS A 261 6.00 -30.78 24.70
CA LYS A 261 4.90 -30.43 25.63
C LYS A 261 3.98 -31.63 25.92
N LEU A 262 3.64 -32.41 24.90
CA LEU A 262 2.76 -33.58 25.01
C LEU A 262 3.35 -34.67 25.93
N PHE A 263 4.68 -34.81 25.96
CA PHE A 263 5.36 -35.81 26.77
C PHE A 263 5.93 -35.27 28.10
N SER A 264 6.09 -33.95 28.27
CA SER A 264 6.73 -33.34 29.45
C SER A 264 5.79 -32.68 30.46
N ASN A 265 4.55 -32.31 30.09
CA ASN A 265 3.75 -31.34 30.85
C ASN A 265 3.06 -31.85 32.15
N GLY A 266 3.38 -33.05 32.65
CA GLY A 266 2.76 -33.60 33.87
C GLY A 266 1.25 -33.86 33.77
N MET A 267 0.69 -33.81 32.56
CA MET A 267 -0.68 -34.19 32.25
C MET A 267 -0.79 -35.72 32.13
N ARG A 268 -2.01 -36.28 32.18
CA ARG A 268 -2.25 -37.74 32.13
C ARG A 268 -1.57 -38.42 30.93
N GLU A 269 -1.42 -37.72 29.82
CA GLU A 269 -0.79 -38.20 28.58
C GLU A 269 0.74 -38.41 28.76
N SER A 270 1.39 -37.61 29.61
CA SER A 270 2.85 -37.71 29.84
C SER A 270 3.25 -38.98 30.60
N GLU A 271 2.38 -39.50 31.46
CA GLU A 271 2.56 -40.77 32.18
C GLU A 271 2.15 -42.01 31.35
N GLN A 272 1.38 -41.82 30.27
CA GLN A 272 0.84 -42.93 29.48
C GLN A 272 1.83 -43.46 28.42
N ARG A 273 2.06 -44.77 28.43
CA ARG A 273 2.74 -45.49 27.32
C ARG A 273 1.95 -45.43 26.00
N GLN A 274 0.64 -45.20 26.04
CA GLN A 274 -0.20 -45.04 24.85
C GLN A 274 -0.78 -43.63 24.79
N VAL A 275 -0.32 -42.81 23.84
CA VAL A 275 -0.73 -41.42 23.69
C VAL A 275 -1.72 -41.32 22.52
N THR A 276 -2.89 -40.70 22.72
CA THR A 276 -3.92 -40.60 21.67
C THR A 276 -3.87 -39.22 21.00
N LEU A 277 -3.85 -39.19 19.66
CA LEU A 277 -4.06 -37.98 18.85
C LEU A 277 -5.36 -38.09 18.06
N ARG A 278 -6.02 -36.96 17.81
CA ARG A 278 -7.20 -36.87 16.93
C ARG A 278 -6.89 -36.04 15.70
N ILE A 279 -7.23 -36.58 14.53
CA ILE A 279 -7.07 -35.92 13.23
C ILE A 279 -8.27 -36.23 12.32
N HIS A 280 -8.51 -35.40 11.31
CA HIS A 280 -9.47 -35.72 10.26
C HIS A 280 -8.89 -36.70 9.23
N ALA A 281 -9.75 -37.44 8.53
CA ALA A 281 -9.33 -38.40 7.52
C ALA A 281 -8.47 -37.79 6.40
N SER A 282 -8.77 -36.54 6.01
CA SER A 282 -7.94 -35.79 5.06
C SER A 282 -6.55 -35.38 5.56
N GLU A 283 -6.26 -35.46 6.87
CA GLU A 283 -4.94 -35.12 7.44
C GLU A 283 -4.00 -36.34 7.57
N GLU A 284 -4.49 -37.58 7.45
CA GLU A 284 -3.71 -38.77 7.81
C GLU A 284 -2.43 -38.93 6.99
N ALA A 285 -2.52 -38.79 5.66
CA ALA A 285 -1.36 -38.95 4.78
C ALA A 285 -0.26 -37.93 5.12
N ALA A 286 -0.64 -36.68 5.37
CA ALA A 286 0.28 -35.61 5.75
C ALA A 286 0.91 -35.82 7.14
N LEU A 287 0.15 -36.32 8.12
CA LEU A 287 0.72 -36.67 9.43
C LEU A 287 1.69 -37.86 9.33
N MET A 288 1.36 -38.89 8.54
CA MET A 288 2.25 -40.04 8.36
C MET A 288 3.58 -39.65 7.71
N ASP A 289 3.54 -38.82 6.66
CA ASP A 289 4.74 -38.31 5.99
C ASP A 289 5.55 -37.39 6.90
N LEU A 290 4.89 -36.53 7.69
CA LEU A 290 5.54 -35.69 8.70
C LEU A 290 6.24 -36.52 9.79
N LEU A 291 5.58 -37.56 10.30
CA LEU A 291 6.14 -38.44 11.31
C LEU A 291 7.32 -39.25 10.75
N ASN A 292 7.25 -39.71 9.50
CA ASN A 292 8.39 -40.32 8.81
C ASN A 292 9.56 -39.33 8.70
N PHE A 293 9.30 -38.09 8.24
CA PHE A 293 10.30 -37.03 8.16
C PHE A 293 10.98 -36.72 9.49
N MET A 294 10.28 -36.81 10.62
CA MET A 294 10.90 -36.59 11.94
C MET A 294 11.95 -37.65 12.32
N TYR A 295 11.98 -38.79 11.64
CA TYR A 295 12.98 -39.85 11.79
C TYR A 295 13.99 -39.84 10.64
N SER A 296 13.54 -39.84 9.39
CA SER A 296 14.39 -39.98 8.20
C SER A 296 14.90 -38.65 7.61
N ASN A 297 14.33 -37.52 8.02
CA ASN A 297 14.49 -36.20 7.37
C ASN A 297 14.09 -36.18 5.87
N THR A 298 13.26 -37.14 5.42
CA THR A 298 12.76 -37.27 4.04
C THR A 298 11.22 -37.34 3.97
N LEU A 299 10.65 -36.96 2.82
CA LEU A 299 9.20 -37.00 2.53
C LEU A 299 8.89 -37.88 1.31
N SER A 300 7.74 -38.55 1.34
CA SER A 300 7.18 -39.29 0.20
C SER A 300 6.43 -38.36 -0.76
N ALA A 301 5.87 -37.26 -0.24
CA ALA A 301 5.14 -36.25 -0.99
C ALA A 301 6.00 -35.54 -2.04
N THR A 302 5.75 -35.85 -3.31
CA THR A 302 6.41 -35.22 -4.48
C THR A 302 5.54 -34.21 -5.21
N THR A 303 4.24 -34.14 -4.92
CA THR A 303 3.28 -33.23 -5.57
C THR A 303 3.03 -31.98 -4.73
N SER A 304 2.78 -30.84 -5.39
CA SER A 304 2.54 -29.56 -4.71
C SER A 304 1.37 -29.61 -3.69
N PRO A 305 0.19 -30.21 -3.99
CA PRO A 305 -0.87 -30.36 -3.00
C PRO A 305 -0.44 -31.17 -1.76
N ALA A 306 0.20 -32.32 -1.94
CA ALA A 306 0.65 -33.15 -0.82
C ALA A 306 1.72 -32.45 0.04
N LEU A 307 2.65 -31.73 -0.60
CA LEU A 307 3.65 -30.91 0.10
C LEU A 307 3.01 -29.73 0.88
N LEU A 308 1.89 -29.19 0.40
CA LEU A 308 1.12 -28.16 1.13
C LEU A 308 0.34 -28.75 2.32
N ASP A 309 -0.20 -29.96 2.20
CA ASP A 309 -0.82 -30.64 3.35
C ASP A 309 0.21 -31.04 4.41
N VAL A 310 1.39 -31.54 4.00
CA VAL A 310 2.52 -31.78 4.92
C VAL A 310 3.01 -30.47 5.55
N LEU A 311 3.09 -29.36 4.79
CA LEU A 311 3.42 -28.04 5.35
C LEU A 311 2.40 -27.60 6.40
N MET A 312 1.11 -27.90 6.18
CA MET A 312 0.04 -27.58 7.12
C MET A 312 0.04 -28.48 8.36
N ALA A 313 0.39 -29.75 8.23
CA ALA A 313 0.66 -30.62 9.37
C ALA A 313 1.90 -30.15 10.16
N ALA A 314 2.97 -29.75 9.47
CA ALA A 314 4.18 -29.25 10.12
C ALA A 314 3.94 -27.96 10.93
N ASP A 315 3.07 -27.06 10.46
CA ASP A 315 2.57 -25.91 11.24
C ASP A 315 1.78 -26.36 12.47
N LYS A 316 0.81 -27.27 12.29
CA LYS A 316 -0.06 -27.81 13.34
C LYS A 316 0.69 -28.53 14.47
N PHE A 317 1.81 -29.19 14.14
CA PHE A 317 2.66 -29.94 15.08
C PHE A 317 4.02 -29.26 15.36
N GLU A 318 4.14 -27.96 15.06
CA GLU A 318 5.31 -27.12 15.38
C GLU A 318 6.67 -27.61 14.83
N VAL A 319 6.68 -28.36 13.71
CA VAL A 319 7.87 -28.99 13.10
C VAL A 319 8.56 -28.05 12.10
N ALA A 320 9.23 -27.02 12.61
CA ALA A 320 9.83 -25.96 11.79
C ALA A 320 10.85 -26.46 10.74
N SER A 321 11.57 -27.56 11.00
CA SER A 321 12.48 -28.19 10.03
C SER A 321 11.74 -28.71 8.79
N CYS A 322 10.60 -29.38 8.98
CA CYS A 322 9.75 -29.86 7.90
C CYS A 322 9.13 -28.69 7.11
N MET A 323 8.71 -27.61 7.79
CA MET A 323 8.22 -26.41 7.12
C MET A 323 9.27 -25.82 6.17
N ARG A 324 10.54 -25.71 6.61
CA ARG A 324 11.66 -25.27 5.75
C ARG A 324 11.92 -26.24 4.60
N TYR A 325 11.74 -27.55 4.81
CA TYR A 325 11.92 -28.57 3.78
C TYR A 325 10.85 -28.47 2.69
N CYS A 326 9.56 -28.46 3.05
CA CYS A 326 8.45 -28.25 2.11
C CYS A 326 8.57 -26.91 1.37
N SER A 327 8.91 -25.82 2.09
CA SER A 327 9.15 -24.49 1.53
C SER A 327 10.23 -24.49 0.43
N ARG A 328 11.34 -25.21 0.63
CA ARG A 328 12.39 -25.39 -0.39
C ARG A 328 11.90 -26.22 -1.58
N LEU A 329 11.20 -27.33 -1.36
CA LEU A 329 10.68 -28.18 -2.45
C LEU A 329 9.65 -27.43 -3.30
N LEU A 330 8.63 -26.82 -2.69
CA LEU A 330 7.60 -26.04 -3.37
C LEU A 330 8.17 -24.87 -4.19
N ARG A 331 9.30 -24.29 -3.77
CA ARG A 331 10.02 -23.23 -4.50
C ARG A 331 10.90 -23.78 -5.64
N SER A 332 11.25 -25.06 -5.62
CA SER A 332 12.00 -25.72 -6.70
C SER A 332 11.09 -26.25 -7.84
N MET A 333 9.79 -26.34 -7.59
CA MET A 333 8.78 -26.67 -8.59
C MET A 333 8.48 -25.48 -9.52
N PRO A 334 8.07 -25.71 -10.79
CA PRO A 334 7.69 -24.64 -11.70
C PRO A 334 6.48 -23.86 -11.18
N MET A 335 6.63 -22.55 -11.01
CA MET A 335 5.60 -21.69 -10.43
C MET A 335 4.58 -21.23 -11.49
N SER A 336 3.30 -21.42 -11.21
CA SER A 336 2.16 -20.91 -11.96
C SER A 336 1.43 -19.81 -11.19
N CYS A 337 0.59 -19.00 -11.86
CA CYS A 337 -0.25 -18.00 -11.19
C CYS A 337 -1.13 -18.63 -10.09
N GLU A 338 -1.70 -19.82 -10.33
CA GLU A 338 -2.49 -20.54 -9.33
C GLU A 338 -1.66 -20.90 -8.10
N SER A 339 -0.46 -21.48 -8.30
CA SER A 339 0.43 -21.83 -7.18
C SER A 339 0.89 -20.60 -6.40
N ALA A 340 1.24 -19.50 -7.07
CA ALA A 340 1.68 -18.28 -6.41
C ALA A 340 0.56 -17.64 -5.59
N LEU A 341 -0.66 -17.58 -6.12
CA LEU A 341 -1.83 -17.11 -5.36
C LEU A 341 -2.14 -18.02 -4.17
N LEU A 342 -1.99 -19.34 -4.34
CA LEU A 342 -2.23 -20.31 -3.27
C LEU A 342 -1.21 -20.22 -2.14
N TYR A 343 0.07 -20.05 -2.46
CA TYR A 343 1.13 -19.84 -1.46
C TYR A 343 0.96 -18.51 -0.70
N LEU A 344 0.30 -17.51 -1.32
CA LEU A 344 -0.03 -16.23 -0.69
C LEU A 344 -1.36 -16.22 0.07
N ASP A 345 -2.22 -17.21 -0.15
CA ASP A 345 -3.45 -17.45 0.62
C ASP A 345 -3.29 -18.58 1.65
N LEU A 346 -2.07 -18.89 2.11
CA LEU A 346 -1.86 -19.79 3.24
C LEU A 346 -2.38 -19.20 4.56
N PRO A 347 -2.67 -20.01 5.61
CA PRO A 347 -3.12 -19.49 6.89
C PRO A 347 -2.10 -18.56 7.55
N SER A 348 -2.59 -17.64 8.40
CA SER A 348 -1.76 -16.60 9.02
C SER A 348 -0.82 -17.08 10.14
N SER A 349 -0.88 -18.34 10.53
CA SER A 349 0.22 -19.02 11.26
C SER A 349 1.39 -19.25 10.30
N VAL A 350 1.17 -20.07 9.28
CA VAL A 350 2.12 -20.44 8.22
C VAL A 350 2.76 -19.23 7.56
N LEU A 351 1.97 -18.22 7.15
CA LEU A 351 2.45 -17.00 6.49
C LEU A 351 3.31 -16.08 7.38
N MET A 352 3.30 -16.29 8.70
CA MET A 352 4.09 -15.50 9.65
C MET A 352 5.30 -16.28 10.17
N ALA A 353 5.50 -17.54 9.76
CA ALA A 353 6.67 -18.33 10.07
C ALA A 353 7.84 -18.01 9.11
N ASP A 354 9.04 -17.82 9.66
CA ASP A 354 10.25 -17.50 8.88
C ASP A 354 10.63 -18.62 7.89
N ALA A 355 10.27 -19.86 8.23
CA ALA A 355 10.43 -21.02 7.37
C ALA A 355 9.74 -20.90 5.99
N VAL A 356 8.69 -20.08 5.88
CA VAL A 356 7.83 -20.00 4.69
C VAL A 356 7.98 -18.66 3.96
N GLN A 357 8.58 -17.62 4.57
CA GLN A 357 8.85 -16.34 3.88
C GLN A 357 9.51 -16.55 2.50
N PRO A 358 10.56 -17.39 2.32
CA PRO A 358 11.24 -17.55 1.04
C PRO A 358 10.38 -18.17 -0.08
N LEU A 359 9.29 -18.87 0.27
CA LEU A 359 8.29 -19.35 -0.69
C LEU A 359 7.30 -18.22 -1.05
N THR A 360 6.82 -17.47 -0.05
CA THR A 360 5.92 -16.33 -0.27
C THR A 360 6.58 -15.20 -1.06
N ASP A 361 7.88 -14.95 -0.85
CA ASP A 361 8.62 -13.91 -1.57
C ASP A 361 8.88 -14.31 -3.02
N ALA A 362 9.19 -15.59 -3.28
CA ALA A 362 9.22 -16.12 -4.64
C ALA A 362 7.85 -15.98 -5.34
N ALA A 363 6.75 -16.26 -4.64
CA ALA A 363 5.40 -16.05 -5.16
C ALA A 363 5.08 -14.57 -5.46
N LYS A 364 5.51 -13.64 -4.59
CA LYS A 364 5.37 -12.19 -4.84
C LYS A 364 6.17 -11.76 -6.07
N GLN A 365 7.44 -12.17 -6.14
CA GLN A 365 8.35 -11.86 -7.25
C GLN A 365 7.83 -12.43 -8.58
N PHE A 366 7.30 -13.65 -8.59
CA PHE A 366 6.69 -14.26 -9.77
C PHE A 366 5.50 -13.43 -10.29
N LEU A 367 4.56 -13.06 -9.41
CA LEU A 367 3.40 -12.25 -9.81
C LEU A 367 3.80 -10.83 -10.24
N ALA A 368 4.73 -10.19 -9.53
CA ALA A 368 5.27 -8.88 -9.87
C ALA A 368 6.01 -8.88 -11.23
N GLY A 369 6.76 -9.95 -11.53
CA GLY A 369 7.41 -10.14 -12.84
C GLY A 369 6.41 -10.41 -13.96
N ARG A 370 5.44 -11.31 -13.73
CA ARG A 370 4.38 -11.67 -14.70
C ARG A 370 3.53 -10.46 -15.08
N TYR A 371 3.15 -9.64 -14.09
CA TYR A 371 2.28 -8.48 -14.27
C TYR A 371 3.04 -7.14 -14.23
N LYS A 372 4.34 -7.15 -14.54
CA LYS A 372 5.20 -5.95 -14.56
C LYS A 372 4.63 -4.81 -15.40
N ASP A 373 3.95 -5.14 -16.51
CA ASP A 373 3.21 -4.17 -17.33
C ASP A 373 1.69 -4.27 -17.08
N ILE A 374 1.21 -3.56 -16.06
CA ILE A 374 -0.21 -3.54 -15.67
C ILE A 374 -1.14 -3.03 -16.78
N THR A 375 -0.63 -2.31 -17.79
CA THR A 375 -1.44 -1.80 -18.91
C THR A 375 -1.73 -2.85 -19.98
N LYS A 376 -0.93 -3.92 -20.06
CA LYS A 376 -1.18 -5.07 -20.96
C LYS A 376 -2.13 -6.09 -20.35
N PHE A 377 -2.10 -6.25 -19.03
CA PHE A 377 -2.81 -7.28 -18.29
C PHE A 377 -3.93 -6.72 -17.39
N GLN A 378 -4.47 -5.53 -17.72
CA GLN A 378 -5.32 -4.77 -16.80
C GLN A 378 -6.50 -5.59 -16.25
N ASP A 379 -7.19 -6.35 -17.12
CA ASP A 379 -8.35 -7.14 -16.70
C ASP A 379 -7.97 -8.48 -16.02
N GLU A 380 -6.78 -9.05 -16.28
CA GLU A 380 -6.24 -10.15 -15.46
C GLU A 380 -5.96 -9.66 -14.03
N VAL A 381 -5.22 -8.55 -13.89
CA VAL A 381 -4.86 -7.97 -12.58
C VAL A 381 -6.11 -7.47 -11.84
N LEU A 382 -7.16 -7.02 -12.54
CA LEU A 382 -8.44 -6.65 -11.92
C LEU A 382 -9.20 -7.85 -11.32
N ASN A 383 -9.00 -9.06 -11.86
CA ASN A 383 -9.62 -10.28 -11.36
C ASN A 383 -8.78 -11.02 -10.30
N LEU A 384 -7.52 -10.63 -10.08
CA LEU A 384 -6.69 -11.21 -9.01
C LEU A 384 -7.31 -10.96 -7.62
N PRO A 385 -7.20 -11.92 -6.68
CA PRO A 385 -7.58 -11.71 -5.29
C PRO A 385 -6.58 -10.76 -4.59
N LEU A 386 -6.98 -10.26 -3.42
CA LEU A 386 -6.27 -9.21 -2.66
C LEU A 386 -4.76 -9.45 -2.55
N ALA A 387 -4.33 -10.62 -2.09
CA ALA A 387 -2.91 -10.95 -1.93
C ALA A 387 -2.10 -10.95 -3.24
N GLY A 388 -2.74 -11.25 -4.37
CA GLY A 388 -2.14 -11.18 -5.70
C GLY A 388 -1.96 -9.73 -6.18
N VAL A 389 -2.97 -8.89 -6.00
CA VAL A 389 -2.86 -7.46 -6.33
C VAL A 389 -1.85 -6.76 -5.43
N GLU A 390 -1.78 -7.10 -4.14
CA GLU A 390 -0.76 -6.59 -3.23
C GLU A 390 0.66 -6.96 -3.68
N ALA A 391 0.88 -8.21 -4.13
CA ALA A 391 2.18 -8.63 -4.67
C ALA A 391 2.60 -7.80 -5.89
N VAL A 392 1.68 -7.57 -6.84
CA VAL A 392 1.94 -6.76 -8.04
C VAL A 392 2.20 -5.29 -7.68
N LEU A 393 1.36 -4.70 -6.82
CA LEU A 393 1.45 -3.28 -6.44
C LEU A 393 2.60 -2.96 -5.48
N SER A 394 3.17 -3.95 -4.79
CA SER A 394 4.36 -3.76 -3.96
C SER A 394 5.63 -3.46 -4.77
N SER A 395 5.69 -3.89 -6.04
CA SER A 395 6.89 -3.80 -6.87
C SER A 395 7.26 -2.37 -7.27
N ASP A 396 8.50 -1.96 -7.01
CA ASP A 396 9.11 -0.72 -7.56
C ASP A 396 9.18 -0.74 -9.09
N ASP A 397 9.33 -1.95 -9.64
CA ASP A 397 9.56 -2.24 -11.05
C ASP A 397 8.27 -2.15 -11.91
N LEU A 398 7.13 -1.81 -11.29
CA LEU A 398 5.80 -1.79 -11.91
C LEU A 398 5.67 -0.70 -12.99
N GLN A 399 5.60 -1.11 -14.26
CA GLN A 399 5.46 -0.26 -15.43
C GLN A 399 4.04 0.27 -15.59
N VAL A 400 3.73 1.33 -14.85
CA VAL A 400 2.47 2.07 -14.86
C VAL A 400 2.67 3.48 -15.46
N PRO A 401 1.66 4.11 -16.09
CA PRO A 401 1.81 5.46 -16.66
C PRO A 401 2.20 6.54 -15.64
N SER A 402 1.68 6.45 -14.41
CA SER A 402 1.93 7.35 -13.29
C SER A 402 1.30 6.77 -12.01
N GLU A 403 1.66 7.25 -10.82
CA GLU A 403 1.01 6.81 -9.57
C GLU A 403 -0.47 7.23 -9.49
N ASP A 404 -0.84 8.30 -10.19
CA ASP A 404 -2.24 8.71 -10.41
C ASP A 404 -3.08 7.57 -11.04
N ALA A 405 -2.48 6.76 -11.92
CA ALA A 405 -3.11 5.59 -12.51
C ALA A 405 -3.10 4.37 -11.58
N VAL A 406 -2.11 4.23 -10.68
CA VAL A 406 -2.14 3.24 -9.59
C VAL A 406 -3.30 3.52 -8.65
N TYR A 407 -3.52 4.78 -8.27
CA TYR A 407 -4.64 5.19 -7.44
C TYR A 407 -6.00 4.87 -8.08
N ASP A 408 -6.19 5.23 -9.37
CA ASP A 408 -7.43 4.92 -10.10
C ASP A 408 -7.63 3.40 -10.26
N PHE A 409 -6.56 2.63 -10.49
CA PHE A 409 -6.62 1.17 -10.56
C PHE A 409 -7.04 0.56 -9.21
N VAL A 410 -6.43 1.00 -8.10
CA VAL A 410 -6.76 0.53 -6.74
C VAL A 410 -8.22 0.84 -6.39
N LEU A 411 -8.73 2.02 -6.73
CA LEU A 411 -10.15 2.33 -6.57
C LEU A 411 -11.06 1.46 -7.45
N LYS A 412 -10.70 1.21 -8.72
CA LYS A 412 -11.48 0.32 -9.60
C LYS A 412 -11.55 -1.08 -9.00
N TRP A 413 -10.40 -1.67 -8.64
CA TRP A 413 -10.32 -3.00 -8.04
C TRP A 413 -11.10 -3.08 -6.72
N ALA A 414 -10.90 -2.12 -5.80
CA ALA A 414 -11.55 -2.14 -4.50
C ALA A 414 -13.08 -1.99 -4.59
N ARG A 415 -13.59 -1.22 -5.57
CA ARG A 415 -15.04 -1.13 -5.83
C ARG A 415 -15.61 -2.41 -6.46
N THR A 416 -14.83 -3.12 -7.29
CA THR A 416 -15.23 -4.40 -7.89
C THR A 416 -15.29 -5.54 -6.86
N HIS A 417 -14.29 -5.66 -5.98
CA HIS A 417 -14.22 -6.75 -4.99
C HIS A 417 -14.93 -6.45 -3.67
N TYR A 418 -15.06 -5.17 -3.29
CA TYR A 418 -15.73 -4.73 -2.06
C TYR A 418 -16.84 -3.71 -2.38
N PRO A 419 -18.06 -4.16 -2.73
CA PRO A 419 -19.17 -3.26 -3.01
C PRO A 419 -19.64 -2.49 -1.77
N LYS A 420 -19.56 -3.10 -0.58
CA LYS A 420 -19.85 -2.44 0.70
C LYS A 420 -18.78 -1.41 1.04
N LEU A 421 -19.21 -0.25 1.53
CA LEU A 421 -18.32 0.88 1.83
C LEU A 421 -17.34 0.58 2.97
N GLU A 422 -17.79 -0.08 4.04
CA GLU A 422 -16.96 -0.31 5.23
C GLU A 422 -15.88 -1.37 4.96
N ASP A 423 -16.22 -2.51 4.37
CA ASP A 423 -15.26 -3.52 3.91
C ASP A 423 -14.20 -2.89 2.96
N ARG A 424 -14.65 -2.01 2.05
CA ARG A 424 -13.78 -1.26 1.13
C ARG A 424 -12.83 -0.31 1.86
N ARG A 425 -13.33 0.44 2.85
CA ARG A 425 -12.53 1.34 3.69
C ARG A 425 -11.49 0.60 4.52
N GLU A 426 -11.82 -0.56 5.09
CA GLU A 426 -10.86 -1.38 5.84
C GLU A 426 -9.71 -1.84 4.93
N VAL A 427 -10.03 -2.40 3.76
CA VAL A 427 -9.03 -2.92 2.81
C VAL A 427 -8.18 -1.80 2.20
N LEU A 428 -8.79 -0.67 1.84
CA LEU A 428 -8.05 0.51 1.36
C LEU A 428 -7.19 1.13 2.46
N GLY A 429 -7.69 1.25 3.70
CA GLY A 429 -6.97 1.93 4.78
C GLY A 429 -5.86 1.11 5.42
N LEU A 430 -6.05 -0.18 5.61
CA LEU A 430 -5.07 -1.06 6.28
C LEU A 430 -4.08 -1.69 5.30
N ARG A 431 -4.47 -1.93 4.05
CA ARG A 431 -3.70 -2.75 3.11
C ARG A 431 -3.32 -1.97 1.84
N LEU A 432 -4.25 -1.76 0.91
CA LEU A 432 -3.93 -1.26 -0.44
C LEU A 432 -3.44 0.18 -0.48
N GLY A 433 -3.98 1.08 0.36
CA GLY A 433 -3.57 2.49 0.39
C GLY A 433 -2.10 2.68 0.78
N ARG A 434 -1.49 1.73 1.50
CA ARG A 434 -0.06 1.76 1.84
C ARG A 434 0.86 1.41 0.66
N LEU A 435 0.29 0.85 -0.41
CA LEU A 435 0.98 0.55 -1.65
C LEU A 435 0.88 1.71 -2.65
N ILE A 436 0.02 2.70 -2.40
CA ILE A 436 -0.08 3.91 -3.24
C ILE A 436 0.96 4.93 -2.77
N ARG A 437 1.85 5.33 -3.67
CA ARG A 437 2.95 6.26 -3.37
C ARG A 437 2.48 7.71 -3.51
N PHE A 438 1.58 8.14 -2.62
CA PHE A 438 1.03 9.51 -2.59
C PHE A 438 2.06 10.63 -2.83
N PRO A 439 3.31 10.58 -2.31
CA PRO A 439 4.35 11.57 -2.62
C PRO A 439 4.67 11.76 -4.12
N TYR A 440 4.38 10.76 -4.97
CA TYR A 440 4.60 10.79 -6.43
C TYR A 440 3.33 11.06 -7.24
N MET A 441 2.14 11.13 -6.62
CA MET A 441 0.90 11.53 -7.30
C MET A 441 0.89 13.02 -7.66
N THR A 442 0.06 13.44 -8.62
CA THR A 442 -0.12 14.85 -8.97
C THR A 442 -0.89 15.59 -7.87
N CYS A 443 -0.60 16.87 -7.65
CA CYS A 443 -1.34 17.67 -6.67
C CYS A 443 -2.83 17.79 -7.02
N ARG A 444 -3.15 17.84 -8.32
CA ARG A 444 -4.49 17.76 -8.91
C ARG A 444 -5.23 16.46 -8.52
N LYS A 445 -4.53 15.32 -8.45
CA LYS A 445 -5.09 14.04 -7.96
C LYS A 445 -5.14 13.98 -6.44
N LEU A 446 -4.11 14.39 -5.72
CA LEU A 446 -4.10 14.47 -4.25
C LEU A 446 -5.32 15.26 -3.72
N ARG A 447 -5.67 16.36 -4.38
CA ARG A 447 -6.91 17.12 -4.11
C ARG A 447 -8.18 16.27 -4.24
N LYS A 448 -8.25 15.38 -5.25
CA LYS A 448 -9.38 14.45 -5.46
C LYS A 448 -9.41 13.31 -4.44
N VAL A 449 -8.28 12.91 -3.85
CA VAL A 449 -8.24 11.93 -2.75
C VAL A 449 -8.99 12.48 -1.54
N LEU A 450 -8.77 13.75 -1.18
CA LEU A 450 -9.45 14.43 -0.07
C LEU A 450 -10.99 14.45 -0.18
N THR A 451 -11.52 14.34 -1.40
CA THR A 451 -12.96 14.28 -1.71
C THR A 451 -13.47 12.84 -1.94
N CYS A 452 -12.66 11.81 -1.68
CA CYS A 452 -13.01 10.43 -2.00
C CYS A 452 -13.60 9.68 -0.80
N ASN A 453 -14.92 9.43 -0.85
CA ASN A 453 -15.66 8.75 0.21
C ASN A 453 -15.20 7.30 0.50
N ASP A 454 -14.48 6.67 -0.44
CA ASP A 454 -14.01 5.28 -0.36
C ASP A 454 -12.85 5.07 0.62
N PHE A 455 -12.07 6.13 0.90
CA PHE A 455 -11.06 6.11 1.95
C PHE A 455 -11.62 6.67 3.26
N ASP A 456 -10.94 6.36 4.37
CA ASP A 456 -11.17 7.06 5.63
C ASP A 456 -10.66 8.52 5.55
N PRO A 457 -11.44 9.54 5.96
CA PRO A 457 -11.03 10.94 5.86
C PRO A 457 -9.83 11.35 6.72
N GLU A 458 -9.59 10.71 7.88
CA GLU A 458 -8.46 11.02 8.76
C GLU A 458 -7.15 10.51 8.15
N LEU A 459 -7.11 9.24 7.76
CA LEU A 459 -6.02 8.63 7.01
C LEU A 459 -5.73 9.39 5.72
N THR A 460 -6.78 9.73 4.96
CA THR A 460 -6.67 10.51 3.71
C THR A 460 -6.00 11.86 3.94
N SER A 461 -6.43 12.59 4.96
CA SER A 461 -5.86 13.89 5.30
C SER A 461 -4.38 13.73 5.71
N LYS A 462 -4.03 12.68 6.45
CA LYS A 462 -2.65 12.36 6.82
C LYS A 462 -1.77 12.07 5.61
N VAL A 463 -2.14 11.15 4.72
CA VAL A 463 -1.27 10.75 3.60
C VAL A 463 -1.11 11.85 2.55
N VAL A 464 -2.11 12.72 2.37
CA VAL A 464 -2.00 13.89 1.49
C VAL A 464 -1.09 14.96 2.09
N LEU A 465 -1.12 15.20 3.41
CA LEU A 465 -0.17 16.08 4.07
C LEU A 465 1.27 15.54 4.01
N GLU A 466 1.46 14.25 4.30
CA GLU A 466 2.76 13.57 4.20
C GLU A 466 3.35 13.66 2.77
N ALA A 467 2.51 13.48 1.74
CA ALA A 467 2.89 13.66 0.35
C ALA A 467 3.27 15.10 -0.02
N LEU A 468 2.52 16.10 0.47
CA LEU A 468 2.82 17.51 0.20
C LEU A 468 4.09 18.00 0.91
N PHE A 469 4.34 17.55 2.14
CA PHE A 469 5.59 17.84 2.83
C PHE A 469 6.79 17.21 2.13
N PHE A 470 6.72 15.92 1.73
CA PHE A 470 7.80 15.31 0.93
C PHE A 470 8.09 16.08 -0.36
N LYS A 471 7.05 16.52 -1.09
CA LYS A 471 7.20 17.33 -2.31
C LYS A 471 7.86 18.70 -2.07
N ALA A 472 7.77 19.25 -0.86
CA ALA A 472 8.39 20.52 -0.48
C ALA A 472 9.82 20.37 0.11
N GLU A 473 10.20 19.17 0.58
CA GLU A 473 11.57 18.89 1.01
C GLU A 473 12.55 18.92 -0.19
N PRO A 474 13.81 19.37 0.00
CA PRO A 474 14.78 19.47 -1.08
C PRO A 474 15.25 18.12 -1.63
N PRO A 475 15.75 18.07 -2.89
CA PRO A 475 16.12 16.81 -3.56
C PRO A 475 17.17 15.95 -2.83
N TYR A 476 17.97 16.51 -1.92
CA TYR A 476 18.86 15.71 -1.07
C TYR A 476 18.13 15.05 0.12
N ARG A 477 17.14 15.72 0.72
CA ARG A 477 16.26 15.13 1.76
C ARG A 477 15.25 14.15 1.19
N GLN A 478 14.67 14.42 0.02
CA GLN A 478 13.83 13.44 -0.70
C GLN A 478 14.60 12.14 -0.94
N ARG A 479 15.88 12.23 -1.35
CA ARG A 479 16.77 11.06 -1.48
C ARG A 479 17.08 10.36 -0.15
N SER A 480 17.28 11.11 0.95
CA SER A 480 17.43 10.51 2.29
C SER A 480 16.18 9.72 2.67
N LEU A 481 15.01 10.36 2.67
CA LEU A 481 13.73 9.74 3.04
C LEU A 481 13.40 8.51 2.18
N ALA A 482 13.75 8.53 0.90
CA ALA A 482 13.64 7.37 0.01
C ALA A 482 14.59 6.23 0.41
N ALA A 483 15.85 6.52 0.75
CA ALA A 483 16.84 5.52 1.16
C ALA A 483 16.53 4.95 2.56
N ASP A 484 16.13 5.80 3.50
CA ASP A 484 15.72 5.43 4.86
C ASP A 484 14.50 4.50 4.84
N GLU A 485 13.52 4.76 3.95
CA GLU A 485 12.30 3.94 3.84
C GLU A 485 12.47 2.69 2.94
N ALA A 486 13.48 2.64 2.06
CA ALA A 486 13.76 1.48 1.19
C ALA A 486 14.15 0.20 1.96
N SER A 487 14.47 0.29 3.25
CA SER A 487 14.67 -0.87 4.13
C SER A 487 13.38 -1.33 4.83
N THR A 488 12.23 -0.71 4.56
CA THR A 488 10.96 -0.98 5.24
C THR A 488 9.98 -1.73 4.33
N ARG A 489 8.92 -2.32 4.92
CA ARG A 489 7.89 -3.07 4.17
C ARG A 489 6.96 -2.19 3.30
N TYR A 490 7.17 -0.88 3.23
CA TYR A 490 6.30 0.08 2.54
C TYR A 490 7.12 1.17 1.85
N HIS A 491 7.45 0.98 0.57
CA HIS A 491 8.27 1.89 -0.24
C HIS A 491 7.48 3.13 -0.69
N ARG A 492 7.03 3.99 0.23
CA ARG A 492 6.12 5.13 -0.05
C ARG A 492 6.86 6.34 -0.61
N PHE A 493 8.11 6.54 -0.19
CA PHE A 493 9.02 7.59 -0.67
C PHE A 493 9.96 7.14 -1.80
N VAL A 494 9.82 5.92 -2.34
CA VAL A 494 10.64 5.41 -3.46
C VAL A 494 9.90 5.64 -4.79
N GLU A 495 10.59 6.12 -5.82
CA GLU A 495 10.01 6.28 -7.17
C GLU A 495 9.82 4.91 -7.85
N ARG A 496 8.74 4.71 -8.62
CA ARG A 496 8.57 3.51 -9.45
C ARG A 496 9.21 3.66 -10.82
N ALA A 497 9.40 2.54 -11.52
CA ALA A 497 9.72 2.47 -12.94
C ALA A 497 8.53 2.89 -13.84
N TYR A 498 8.08 4.16 -13.72
CA TYR A 498 6.98 4.70 -14.52
C TYR A 498 7.28 4.65 -16.02
N LYS A 499 6.26 4.36 -16.84
CA LYS A 499 6.38 4.37 -18.31
C LYS A 499 6.66 5.75 -18.92
N TYR A 500 6.30 6.80 -18.19
CA TYR A 500 6.41 8.18 -18.63
C TYR A 500 7.12 9.01 -17.55
N ARG A 501 8.00 9.93 -17.98
CA ARG A 501 8.87 10.71 -17.10
C ARG A 501 8.03 11.68 -16.25
N PRO A 502 8.15 11.69 -14.91
CA PRO A 502 7.44 12.67 -14.08
C PRO A 502 7.79 14.11 -14.46
N VAL A 503 6.85 15.03 -14.26
CA VAL A 503 7.03 16.47 -14.44
C VAL A 503 6.53 17.23 -13.23
N LYS A 504 7.19 18.34 -12.90
CA LYS A 504 6.70 19.29 -11.88
C LYS A 504 5.86 20.33 -12.61
N VAL A 505 4.65 20.61 -12.12
CA VAL A 505 3.69 21.52 -12.78
C VAL A 505 3.26 22.58 -11.79
N VAL A 506 3.36 23.85 -12.19
CA VAL A 506 2.72 24.99 -11.53
C VAL A 506 1.54 25.40 -12.40
N GLU A 507 0.32 25.33 -11.86
CA GLU A 507 -0.93 25.75 -12.53
C GLU A 507 -1.31 27.14 -12.00
N PHE A 508 -1.56 28.11 -12.89
CA PHE A 508 -2.01 29.47 -12.60
C PHE A 508 -3.41 29.69 -13.19
N GLU A 509 -4.35 30.17 -12.38
CA GLU A 509 -5.74 30.41 -12.81
C GLU A 509 -5.99 31.87 -13.26
N LEU A 510 -5.20 32.82 -12.73
CA LEU A 510 -5.32 34.26 -12.94
C LEU A 510 -3.93 34.89 -13.18
N PRO A 511 -3.82 35.97 -13.97
CA PRO A 511 -4.89 36.67 -14.70
C PRO A 511 -5.35 35.95 -15.98
N ARG A 512 -4.62 34.92 -16.41
CA ARG A 512 -4.99 33.99 -17.48
C ARG A 512 -4.71 32.56 -17.01
N GLN A 513 -5.41 31.59 -17.58
CA GLN A 513 -5.07 30.18 -17.35
C GLN A 513 -3.75 29.85 -18.05
N GLN A 514 -2.74 29.53 -17.24
CA GLN A 514 -1.37 29.26 -17.65
C GLN A 514 -0.82 28.10 -16.82
N CYS A 515 0.11 27.33 -17.36
CA CYS A 515 0.92 26.42 -16.54
C CYS A 515 2.39 26.43 -16.95
N VAL A 516 3.26 26.18 -15.97
CA VAL A 516 4.70 26.02 -16.16
C VAL A 516 5.07 24.60 -15.76
N VAL A 517 5.64 23.87 -16.72
CA VAL A 517 5.99 22.45 -16.65
C VAL A 517 7.51 22.31 -16.68
N TYR A 518 8.07 21.66 -15.67
CA TYR A 518 9.49 21.36 -15.60
C TYR A 518 9.75 19.87 -15.84
N LEU A 519 10.71 19.58 -16.72
CA LEU A 519 11.11 18.24 -17.15
C LEU A 519 12.64 18.10 -16.99
N ASP A 520 13.05 17.22 -16.08
CA ASP A 520 14.46 16.96 -15.74
C ASP A 520 14.93 15.64 -16.38
N LEU A 521 15.90 15.70 -17.31
CA LEU A 521 16.45 14.54 -18.03
C LEU A 521 17.95 14.36 -17.73
N LYS A 522 18.37 13.17 -17.29
CA LYS A 522 19.79 12.84 -17.06
C LYS A 522 20.56 12.65 -18.38
N ARG A 523 21.89 12.82 -18.36
CA ARG A 523 22.80 12.49 -19.49
C ARG A 523 22.64 11.04 -19.96
N GLU A 524 22.44 10.10 -19.01
CA GLU A 524 22.11 8.69 -19.30
C GLU A 524 20.77 8.54 -20.05
N GLU A 525 19.71 9.20 -19.57
CA GLU A 525 18.38 9.17 -20.21
C GLU A 525 18.41 9.81 -21.60
N CYS A 526 19.18 10.89 -21.76
CA CYS A 526 19.43 11.52 -23.05
C CYS A 526 20.19 10.59 -24.00
N SER A 527 21.24 9.89 -23.57
CA SER A 527 22.03 9.04 -24.46
C SER A 527 21.21 7.92 -25.12
N LEU A 528 20.24 7.36 -24.39
CA LEU A 528 19.27 6.37 -24.88
C LEU A 528 18.29 6.90 -25.94
N LEU A 529 18.25 8.22 -26.19
CA LEU A 529 17.46 8.80 -27.27
C LEU A 529 18.18 8.69 -28.64
N PHE A 530 19.49 8.49 -28.70
CA PHE A 530 20.20 8.43 -29.98
C PHE A 530 19.93 7.09 -30.71
N PRO A 531 19.71 7.05 -32.03
CA PRO A 531 19.64 8.17 -32.99
C PRO A 531 18.22 8.72 -33.24
N THR A 532 17.17 8.00 -32.82
CA THR A 532 15.76 8.28 -33.16
C THR A 532 14.77 8.02 -32.02
N GLY A 533 15.29 7.72 -30.82
CA GLY A 533 14.55 7.45 -29.60
C GLY A 533 13.85 8.68 -29.02
N ARG A 534 12.88 8.43 -28.15
CA ARG A 534 11.95 9.42 -27.61
C ARG A 534 11.62 9.11 -26.16
N VAL A 535 11.59 10.14 -25.31
CA VAL A 535 11.02 10.08 -23.95
C VAL A 535 9.77 10.96 -23.90
N TYR A 536 8.73 10.45 -23.25
CA TYR A 536 7.44 11.12 -23.08
C TYR A 536 7.23 11.47 -21.60
N SER A 537 6.70 12.65 -21.31
CA SER A 537 6.31 13.03 -19.95
C SER A 537 5.01 12.36 -19.51
N GLN A 538 4.80 12.30 -18.20
CA GLN A 538 3.46 12.10 -17.65
C GLN A 538 2.53 13.23 -18.12
N ALA A 539 1.23 12.93 -18.22
CA ALA A 539 0.24 13.89 -18.66
C ALA A 539 -0.06 14.94 -17.58
N PHE A 540 0.08 16.21 -17.92
CA PHE A 540 -0.33 17.35 -17.13
C PHE A 540 -1.58 17.99 -17.76
N HIS A 541 -2.15 19.04 -17.13
CA HIS A 541 -3.41 19.62 -17.59
C HIS A 541 -3.32 21.15 -17.73
N LEU A 542 -4.09 21.69 -18.69
CA LEU A 542 -4.33 23.12 -18.88
C LEU A 542 -5.74 23.31 -19.42
N GLY A 543 -6.54 24.20 -18.83
CA GLY A 543 -7.95 24.40 -19.21
C GLY A 543 -8.81 23.14 -19.18
N GLY A 544 -8.46 22.18 -18.31
CA GLY A 544 -9.08 20.86 -18.22
C GLY A 544 -8.60 19.84 -19.26
N GLN A 545 -7.98 20.27 -20.37
CA GLN A 545 -7.40 19.39 -21.38
C GLN A 545 -6.09 18.76 -20.91
N GLY A 546 -5.80 17.55 -21.38
CA GLY A 546 -4.57 16.82 -21.08
C GLY A 546 -3.46 17.10 -22.09
N PHE A 547 -2.24 17.32 -21.63
CA PHE A 547 -1.07 17.61 -22.43
C PHE A 547 0.14 16.78 -21.96
N PHE A 548 1.11 16.56 -22.84
CA PHE A 548 2.38 15.91 -22.55
C PHE A 548 3.52 16.59 -23.31
N LEU A 549 4.73 16.51 -22.76
CA LEU A 549 5.97 16.84 -23.47
C LEU A 549 6.57 15.56 -24.06
N SER A 550 7.24 15.67 -25.20
CA SER A 550 8.12 14.61 -25.71
C SER A 550 9.45 15.17 -26.18
N ALA A 551 10.55 14.60 -25.67
CA ALA A 551 11.91 14.95 -26.04
C ALA A 551 12.49 13.83 -26.91
N HIS A 552 13.02 14.21 -28.07
CA HIS A 552 13.47 13.29 -29.12
C HIS A 552 14.91 13.59 -29.53
N CYS A 553 15.64 12.56 -29.96
CA CYS A 553 16.69 12.74 -30.97
C CYS A 553 16.02 12.74 -32.35
N ASN A 554 16.16 13.83 -33.11
CA ASN A 554 15.70 13.91 -34.50
C ASN A 554 16.91 14.03 -35.42
N MET A 555 16.86 13.48 -36.63
CA MET A 555 17.77 13.90 -37.70
C MET A 555 17.17 15.13 -38.38
N ASP A 556 17.95 16.20 -38.50
CA ASP A 556 17.51 17.36 -39.28
C ASP A 556 17.61 17.09 -40.79
N GLN A 557 16.59 17.55 -41.51
CA GLN A 557 16.43 17.29 -42.95
C GLN A 557 17.21 18.27 -43.83
N GLN A 558 17.70 19.39 -43.28
CA GLN A 558 18.48 20.39 -44.02
C GLN A 558 19.98 20.25 -43.79
N SER A 559 20.40 19.94 -42.57
CA SER A 559 21.80 19.88 -42.14
C SER A 559 22.37 18.47 -41.96
N SER A 560 21.54 17.43 -42.11
CA SER A 560 21.92 16.01 -42.02
C SER A 560 22.56 15.55 -40.71
N PHE A 561 22.55 16.37 -39.65
CA PHE A 561 22.98 15.96 -38.31
C PHE A 561 21.80 15.61 -37.39
N HIS A 562 22.07 14.76 -36.40
CA HIS A 562 21.14 14.53 -35.29
C HIS A 562 21.12 15.73 -34.35
N CYS A 563 19.96 16.06 -33.78
CA CYS A 563 19.76 17.18 -32.86
C CYS A 563 18.65 16.88 -31.84
N PHE A 564 18.69 17.56 -30.70
CA PHE A 564 17.70 17.41 -29.63
C PHE A 564 16.47 18.27 -29.92
N GLY A 565 15.29 17.66 -29.99
CA GLY A 565 14.03 18.37 -30.18
C GLY A 565 13.05 18.14 -29.04
N LEU A 566 12.23 19.15 -28.78
CA LEU A 566 11.19 19.14 -27.74
C LEU A 566 9.84 19.51 -28.36
N PHE A 567 8.81 18.76 -27.99
CA PHE A 567 7.46 18.90 -28.52
C PHE A 567 6.42 18.87 -27.39
N LEU A 568 5.31 19.56 -27.62
CA LEU A 568 4.09 19.57 -26.82
C LEU A 568 3.01 18.84 -27.61
N GLY A 569 2.43 17.78 -27.03
CA GLY A 569 1.29 17.06 -27.59
C GLY A 569 0.05 17.21 -26.71
N MET A 570 -1.13 17.25 -27.34
CA MET A 570 -2.41 17.17 -26.63
C MET A 570 -2.89 15.71 -26.59
N GLN A 571 -3.35 15.25 -25.42
CA GLN A 571 -3.88 13.91 -25.23
C GLN A 571 -5.34 13.85 -25.73
N GLU A 572 -5.62 13.00 -26.71
CA GLU A 572 -6.91 13.00 -27.42
C GLU A 572 -8.11 12.63 -26.54
N LYS A 573 -9.12 13.52 -26.50
CA LYS A 573 -10.57 13.20 -26.38
C LYS A 573 -11.44 14.46 -26.50
N GLY A 574 -11.72 14.91 -27.73
CA GLY A 574 -12.74 15.94 -27.99
C GLY A 574 -12.63 16.59 -29.36
N SER A 575 -13.74 17.13 -29.86
CA SER A 575 -13.80 17.99 -31.06
C SER A 575 -13.53 19.47 -30.75
N VAL A 576 -13.06 19.78 -29.54
CA VAL A 576 -12.78 21.13 -29.06
C VAL A 576 -11.43 21.58 -29.60
N THR A 577 -11.41 22.70 -30.32
CA THR A 577 -10.18 23.38 -30.71
C THR A 577 -9.61 24.14 -29.53
N PHE A 578 -8.30 24.04 -29.29
CA PHE A 578 -7.67 24.59 -28.09
C PHE A 578 -6.39 25.34 -28.45
N ALA A 579 -6.41 26.67 -28.32
CA ALA A 579 -5.33 27.56 -28.74
C ALA A 579 -4.37 27.86 -27.58
N VAL A 580 -3.08 27.61 -27.79
CA VAL A 580 -2.03 27.72 -26.76
C VAL A 580 -0.85 28.52 -27.33
N ASP A 581 -0.46 29.59 -26.63
CA ASP A 581 0.90 30.15 -26.73
C ASP A 581 1.83 29.28 -25.88
N TYR A 582 2.96 28.85 -26.44
CA TYR A 582 3.92 27.99 -25.74
C TYR A 582 5.35 28.48 -25.90
N GLU A 583 6.10 28.42 -24.81
CA GLU A 583 7.51 28.77 -24.73
C GLU A 583 8.31 27.60 -24.15
N PHE A 584 9.38 27.22 -24.83
CA PHE A 584 10.37 26.27 -24.34
C PHE A 584 11.65 27.03 -23.94
N ALA A 585 12.07 26.82 -22.70
CA ALA A 585 13.32 27.34 -22.14
C ALA A 585 14.13 26.18 -21.52
N ALA A 586 15.43 26.40 -21.35
CA ALA A 586 16.32 25.43 -20.73
C ALA A 586 17.39 26.14 -19.90
N ARG A 587 17.86 25.51 -18.82
CA ARG A 587 18.99 26.05 -18.06
C ARG A 587 20.30 25.93 -18.86
N SER A 588 21.19 26.91 -18.72
CA SER A 588 22.52 26.86 -19.35
C SER A 588 23.58 27.54 -18.50
N LYS A 589 24.78 26.97 -18.47
CA LYS A 589 25.97 27.56 -17.88
C LYS A 589 26.40 28.82 -18.65
N PRO A 590 27.00 29.83 -17.99
CA PRO A 590 27.42 29.84 -16.58
C PRO A 590 26.37 30.32 -15.57
N THR A 591 25.24 30.89 -15.99
CA THR A 591 24.25 31.48 -15.05
C THR A 591 23.32 30.46 -14.40
N GLU A 592 23.14 29.30 -15.05
CA GLU A 592 22.20 28.23 -14.63
C GLU A 592 20.71 28.65 -14.61
N GLU A 593 20.41 29.83 -15.14
CA GLU A 593 19.06 30.36 -15.32
C GLU A 593 18.36 29.77 -16.56
N TYR A 594 17.03 29.76 -16.56
CA TYR A 594 16.22 29.30 -17.70
C TYR A 594 16.25 30.30 -18.86
N VAL A 595 17.07 30.03 -19.87
CA VAL A 595 17.14 30.84 -21.10
C VAL A 595 16.10 30.35 -22.10
N SER A 596 15.31 31.27 -22.66
CA SER A 596 14.34 30.99 -23.73
C SER A 596 15.03 30.39 -24.97
N LYS A 597 14.42 29.36 -25.58
CA LYS A 597 14.97 28.65 -26.75
C LYS A 597 14.02 28.65 -27.94
N TYR A 598 12.72 28.53 -27.69
CA TYR A 598 11.70 28.60 -28.74
C TYR A 598 10.39 29.14 -28.18
N LYS A 599 9.70 29.99 -28.95
CA LYS A 599 8.31 30.39 -28.69
C LYS A 599 7.47 30.09 -29.92
N GLY A 600 6.26 29.60 -29.71
CA GLY A 600 5.29 29.32 -30.77
C GLY A 600 3.86 29.49 -30.29
N ASN A 601 2.92 29.41 -31.22
CA ASN A 601 1.51 29.25 -30.90
C ASN A 601 0.92 28.13 -31.76
N TYR A 602 -0.12 27.46 -31.25
CA TYR A 602 -0.82 26.43 -31.99
C TYR A 602 -2.25 26.24 -31.52
N THR A 603 -3.14 25.97 -32.46
CA THR A 603 -4.52 25.53 -32.17
C THR A 603 -4.60 24.03 -32.34
N PHE A 604 -4.60 23.31 -31.22
CA PHE A 604 -4.74 21.85 -31.21
C PHE A 604 -6.15 21.44 -31.64
N THR A 605 -6.23 20.45 -32.52
CA THR A 605 -7.48 19.88 -33.06
C THR A 605 -7.57 18.36 -32.82
N GLY A 606 -6.85 17.85 -31.81
CA GLY A 606 -6.59 16.42 -31.60
C GLY A 606 -5.29 15.92 -32.27
N GLY A 607 -4.73 14.85 -31.72
CA GLY A 607 -3.70 13.95 -32.28
C GLY A 607 -2.30 14.49 -32.53
N LYS A 608 -2.14 15.81 -32.69
CA LYS A 608 -0.90 16.43 -33.16
C LYS A 608 -0.02 16.90 -32.00
N ALA A 609 1.29 16.72 -32.17
CA ALA A 609 2.32 17.34 -31.35
C ALA A 609 3.05 18.42 -32.16
N VAL A 610 3.42 19.52 -31.51
CA VAL A 610 4.09 20.69 -32.10
C VAL A 610 5.28 21.11 -31.26
N GLY A 611 6.27 21.74 -31.87
CA GLY A 611 7.50 22.12 -31.19
C GLY A 611 8.67 22.25 -32.14
N TYR A 612 9.88 22.17 -31.61
CA TYR A 612 11.09 22.53 -32.34
C TYR A 612 12.08 21.37 -32.40
N ARG A 613 12.59 21.08 -33.61
CA ARG A 613 13.44 19.90 -33.89
C ARG A 613 14.84 19.99 -33.30
N ASN A 614 15.40 21.20 -33.19
CA ASN A 614 16.75 21.48 -32.71
C ASN A 614 16.71 22.58 -31.62
N LEU A 615 16.23 22.24 -30.43
CA LEU A 615 15.99 23.17 -29.31
C LEU A 615 17.23 23.99 -28.90
N PHE A 616 18.43 23.43 -29.10
CA PHE A 616 19.68 24.04 -28.65
C PHE A 616 20.50 24.68 -29.79
N SER A 617 20.01 24.61 -31.04
CA SER A 617 20.70 25.08 -32.25
C SER A 617 22.10 24.46 -32.47
N ILE A 618 22.33 23.24 -31.98
CA ILE A 618 23.62 22.52 -32.05
C ILE A 618 23.42 21.04 -32.42
N PRO A 619 24.43 20.38 -33.01
CA PRO A 619 24.38 18.94 -33.27
C PRO A 619 24.41 18.13 -31.96
N TRP A 620 23.86 16.92 -32.03
CA TRP A 620 23.73 15.98 -30.92
C TRP A 620 25.08 15.62 -30.28
N THR A 621 26.14 15.55 -31.07
CA THR A 621 27.51 15.32 -30.59
C THR A 621 28.00 16.44 -29.67
N ALA A 622 27.74 17.71 -30.01
CA ALA A 622 28.07 18.85 -29.15
C ALA A 622 27.12 18.95 -27.95
N PHE A 623 25.83 18.64 -28.13
CA PHE A 623 24.86 18.59 -27.03
C PHE A 623 25.25 17.54 -25.97
N MET A 624 25.69 16.36 -26.39
CA MET A 624 26.10 15.26 -25.52
C MET A 624 27.57 15.29 -25.06
N ALA A 625 28.35 16.32 -25.44
CA ALA A 625 29.74 16.45 -25.03
C ALA A 625 29.89 16.76 -23.53
N ASP A 626 31.03 16.46 -22.94
CA ASP A 626 31.25 16.62 -21.48
C ASP A 626 31.29 18.10 -21.05
N ASP A 627 31.77 18.98 -21.93
CA ASP A 627 31.80 20.44 -21.81
C ASP A 627 30.47 21.13 -22.15
N SER A 628 29.44 20.37 -22.55
CA SER A 628 28.13 20.89 -22.94
C SER A 628 27.49 21.78 -21.87
N LEU A 629 27.23 23.04 -22.25
CA LEU A 629 26.67 24.09 -21.39
C LEU A 629 25.28 23.77 -20.80
N TYR A 630 24.59 22.77 -21.36
CA TYR A 630 23.22 22.40 -21.00
C TYR A 630 23.11 21.31 -19.93
N PHE A 631 24.22 20.62 -19.61
CA PHE A 631 24.27 19.62 -18.54
C PHE A 631 24.79 20.26 -17.23
N ILE A 632 23.89 20.44 -16.26
CA ILE A 632 24.17 20.89 -14.89
C ILE A 632 24.03 19.66 -13.99
N ASP A 633 25.07 19.30 -13.22
CA ASP A 633 25.15 18.06 -12.43
C ASP A 633 24.74 16.78 -13.19
N GLY A 634 25.01 16.73 -14.50
CA GLY A 634 24.63 15.62 -15.37
C GLY A 634 23.15 15.58 -15.79
N VAL A 635 22.40 16.66 -15.56
CA VAL A 635 20.98 16.81 -15.89
C VAL A 635 20.76 18.00 -16.84
N VAL A 636 19.85 17.85 -17.80
CA VAL A 636 19.28 18.92 -18.61
C VAL A 636 17.93 19.30 -18.01
N HIS A 637 17.81 20.56 -17.60
CA HIS A 637 16.59 21.12 -17.02
C HIS A 637 15.80 21.88 -18.08
N LEU A 638 14.63 21.35 -18.44
CA LEU A 638 13.72 21.94 -19.42
C LEU A 638 12.51 22.58 -18.73
N ARG A 639 12.07 23.74 -19.24
CA ARG A 639 10.82 24.42 -18.86
C ARG A 639 9.96 24.58 -20.10
N ALA A 640 8.70 24.17 -20.00
CA ALA A 640 7.65 24.51 -20.96
C ALA A 640 6.60 25.38 -20.27
N GLU A 641 6.36 26.56 -20.81
CA GLU A 641 5.43 27.57 -20.30
C GLU A 641 4.29 27.74 -21.28
N LEU A 642 3.06 27.49 -20.84
CA LEU A 642 1.89 27.28 -21.69
C LEU A 642 0.74 28.17 -21.24
N THR A 643 0.25 29.04 -22.12
CA THR A 643 -0.83 29.99 -21.81
C THR A 643 -1.99 29.80 -22.79
N ILE A 644 -3.22 29.71 -22.26
CA ILE A 644 -4.41 29.63 -23.11
C ILE A 644 -4.62 30.97 -23.82
N ARG A 645 -4.82 30.91 -25.14
CA ARG A 645 -5.40 32.03 -25.89
C ARG A 645 -6.91 32.03 -25.72
N GLN A 646 -7.41 33.13 -25.17
CA GLN A 646 -8.82 33.50 -25.16
C GLN A 646 -9.16 34.23 -26.46
#